data_AF-A0A7X3JXP3-F1
#
_entry.id   AF-A0A7X3JXP3-F1
#
_cell.length_a   1.000
_cell.length_b   1.000
_cell.length_c   1.000
_cell.angle_alpha   90.00
_cell.angle_beta   90.00
_cell.angle_gamma   90.00
#
_symmetry.space_group_name_H-M   'P 1'
#
loop_
_entity.id
_entity.type
_entity.pdbx_description
1 polymer ?
#
loop_
_entity_poly.entity_id
_entity_poly.type
_entity_poly.pdbx_seq_one_letter_code
_entity_poly.pdbx_strand_id
1 'polypeptide(L)'
;MSDRPIAVIILGMHRSGTSLLAQTVRSLGVYLGDDHQMVPPREDNPEGFWEHAEIVAVHDELLARLSSSWDATKPLPEQWWLTGAGMASRARLTDIIARDFSKHPLWGFKDPRTCLLLPLWQSVFDELNIEPRYILSLRNPLNVAASLYKRDQFQNDKSYAMWNLYVLSSLYYTSHERRIVIDYDRLLEQPAETGRKISDFLDIPYGAMERARVGGLPKPSLRHASFSMQDVWEDQLVPAIVRQTFQLGMMGERDSNALCKEELHESVQNSYDQLLQLNRLLSHEKSHRIRMYWAGADERFTEDKSTYITVSTNGQKNLHTVEIREHLGSVLRIDFFAEPAYFKLSKLSLVYDGQEVNLLRDYAKDYVQFLPFTRPGEEAGCVSGISTGSSSQLVIRDLPPHGMAATLRLELSCSFGIGEDVVQALQLERPAEAALSYALHDASLRIERLLTANAEKEKALGLAAGQIEQQIDTLELLCEDSRKREAKLTALSLELQEQRAEASRLNAEIERREQRAKEDQILLIRQKDLEIENYRRDVAAYAGSLSWKVTLPLRMAREIGRRAKRGLKKKAKSLLQRYAIQRNRNSRYAGLTGRLPHKQYALVFSHTNYLESMGGTEKYIYEQASYLSQNNVGTIQIFPGQSYSLLHTKEDTFYGVVVNDQFRGFYSVREIMEWLSRIHKYLAEIYTHHLLNWQIRDYTALLQNVEKSGVLPQTFFMHDFFALCSSYHMMYQPKIRQSIVEAKERRSCIADVASAAGTGAAICQNCTHGIVLAEWREALKPVLHQSDRIVVPSDFVKVTVAAVYPDITNKIRVRGHLIFDRQTIIYKPRPENRKIRLAFLGYKMENKGWLLWERLYKDEALGRLYEFHHIGSQEKYADQVTVHSYSFLREGKMGAPDLLISQDIDLVLLWSIVPESYSYTLQESIAAGVPVLTSPLSGNIAATIDAHPELGMILNGEDELKAFLFDSEHVRNYVSGDRARYVLEYNHLPTGRREARS
;
A
#
# COMPACT_ATOMS: atom_id res chain seq x y z
N MET A 1 30.03 -17.67 -34.49
CA MET A 1 29.44 -18.21 -33.25
C MET A 1 30.52 -18.10 -32.20
N SER A 2 30.21 -17.56 -31.02
CA SER A 2 31.16 -17.41 -29.91
C SER A 2 31.79 -18.76 -29.57
N ASP A 3 33.12 -18.84 -29.48
CA ASP A 3 33.89 -20.05 -29.13
C ASP A 3 33.77 -20.44 -27.63
N ARG A 4 32.85 -19.81 -26.88
CA ARG A 4 32.67 -20.01 -25.45
C ARG A 4 31.60 -21.07 -25.16
N PRO A 5 31.85 -22.02 -24.24
CA PRO A 5 30.81 -22.95 -23.78
C PRO A 5 29.66 -22.20 -23.10
N ILE A 6 28.43 -22.67 -23.30
CA ILE A 6 27.20 -22.05 -22.78
C ILE A 6 26.71 -22.82 -21.56
N ALA A 7 26.45 -22.10 -20.47
CA ALA A 7 25.83 -22.65 -19.25
C ALA A 7 24.39 -22.16 -19.08
N VAL A 8 23.43 -23.08 -19.10
CA VAL A 8 22.00 -22.81 -18.88
C VAL A 8 21.68 -22.88 -17.40
N ILE A 9 21.34 -21.74 -16.82
CA ILE A 9 21.11 -21.60 -15.38
C ILE A 9 19.62 -21.47 -15.12
N ILE A 10 19.06 -22.48 -14.46
CA ILE A 10 17.62 -22.52 -14.16
C ILE A 10 17.38 -21.91 -12.78
N LEU A 11 16.70 -20.77 -12.80
CA LEU A 11 16.39 -19.97 -11.61
C LEU A 11 14.91 -20.07 -11.27
N GLY A 12 14.56 -19.98 -9.99
CA GLY A 12 13.19 -19.94 -9.52
C GLY A 12 13.07 -20.42 -8.08
N MET A 13 12.06 -19.90 -7.38
CA MET A 13 11.76 -20.28 -6.00
C MET A 13 11.48 -21.78 -5.87
N HIS A 14 11.75 -22.39 -4.70
CA HIS A 14 11.29 -23.76 -4.42
C HIS A 14 9.78 -23.91 -4.71
N ARG A 15 9.38 -25.04 -5.30
CA ARG A 15 7.98 -25.31 -5.72
C ARG A 15 7.46 -24.40 -6.85
N SER A 16 8.30 -23.59 -7.50
CA SER A 16 7.92 -22.80 -8.68
C SER A 16 7.94 -23.56 -10.01
N GLY A 17 8.20 -24.88 -9.99
CA GLY A 17 8.21 -25.72 -11.19
C GLY A 17 9.57 -25.87 -11.87
N THR A 18 10.65 -25.45 -11.22
CA THR A 18 12.03 -25.53 -11.73
C THR A 18 12.46 -26.95 -12.11
N SER A 19 11.92 -28.01 -11.48
CA SER A 19 12.21 -29.40 -11.86
C SER A 19 11.62 -29.77 -13.22
N LEU A 20 10.37 -29.36 -13.52
CA LEU A 20 9.74 -29.58 -14.84
C LEU A 20 10.48 -28.79 -15.92
N LEU A 21 10.92 -27.58 -15.57
CA LEU A 21 11.73 -26.75 -16.47
C LEU A 21 13.10 -27.40 -16.76
N ALA A 22 13.75 -27.98 -15.74
CA ALA A 22 14.99 -28.73 -15.92
C ALA A 22 14.82 -29.95 -16.83
N GLN A 23 13.75 -30.73 -16.65
CA GLN A 23 13.42 -31.84 -17.57
C GLN A 23 13.17 -31.35 -19.00
N THR A 24 12.50 -30.20 -19.16
CA THR A 24 12.27 -29.58 -20.47
C THR A 24 13.59 -29.23 -21.13
N VAL A 25 14.48 -28.55 -20.41
CA VAL A 25 15.81 -28.14 -20.89
C VAL A 25 16.68 -29.36 -21.24
N ARG A 26 16.68 -30.42 -20.42
CA ARG A 26 17.36 -31.69 -20.73
C ARG A 26 16.80 -32.37 -21.98
N SER A 27 15.48 -32.35 -22.15
CA SER A 27 14.80 -32.95 -23.32
C SER A 27 15.16 -32.24 -24.64
N LEU A 28 15.56 -30.96 -24.55
CA LEU A 28 16.06 -30.17 -25.67
C LEU A 28 17.57 -30.39 -25.96
N GLY A 29 18.25 -31.24 -25.18
CA GLY A 29 19.64 -31.64 -25.43
C GLY A 29 20.69 -30.92 -24.60
N VAL A 30 20.30 -30.16 -23.57
CA VAL A 30 21.24 -29.56 -22.62
C VAL A 30 21.72 -30.63 -21.63
N TYR A 31 23.03 -30.76 -21.46
CA TYR A 31 23.61 -31.69 -20.48
C TYR A 31 23.49 -31.12 -19.06
N LEU A 32 22.83 -31.85 -18.15
CA LEU A 32 22.63 -31.42 -16.75
C LEU A 32 23.55 -32.13 -15.74
N GLY A 33 24.41 -33.05 -16.20
CA GLY A 33 25.12 -34.00 -15.35
C GLY A 33 24.57 -35.43 -15.49
N ASP A 34 25.36 -36.40 -15.05
CA ASP A 34 24.97 -37.81 -15.06
C ASP A 34 23.99 -38.13 -13.93
N ASP A 35 23.13 -39.14 -14.14
CA ASP A 35 22.04 -39.46 -13.20
C ASP A 35 22.55 -39.84 -11.79
N HIS A 36 23.76 -40.41 -11.68
CA HIS A 36 24.38 -40.75 -10.40
C HIS A 36 24.88 -39.54 -9.60
N GLN A 37 25.00 -38.37 -10.25
CA GLN A 37 25.43 -37.10 -9.63
C GLN A 37 24.22 -36.26 -9.18
N MET A 38 23.00 -36.71 -9.45
CA MET A 38 21.76 -36.01 -9.12
C MET A 38 21.28 -36.32 -7.71
N VAL A 39 20.64 -35.36 -7.06
CA VAL A 39 19.95 -35.58 -5.78
C VAL A 39 18.82 -36.62 -5.99
N PRO A 40 18.78 -37.71 -5.18
CA PRO A 40 17.77 -38.76 -5.31
C PRO A 40 16.34 -38.22 -5.19
N PRO A 41 15.36 -38.80 -5.92
CA PRO A 41 13.95 -38.50 -5.73
C PRO A 41 13.48 -38.74 -4.29
N ARG A 42 12.48 -37.98 -3.84
CA ARG A 42 11.84 -38.11 -2.52
C ARG A 42 10.32 -38.15 -2.68
N GLU A 43 9.59 -38.52 -1.63
CA GLU A 43 8.12 -38.60 -1.65
C GLU A 43 7.44 -37.30 -2.10
N ASP A 44 8.03 -36.13 -1.82
CA ASP A 44 7.48 -34.83 -2.18
C ASP A 44 7.81 -34.38 -3.63
N ASN A 45 8.70 -35.12 -4.31
CA ASN A 45 9.06 -34.94 -5.72
C ASN A 45 9.57 -36.27 -6.33
N PRO A 46 8.65 -37.19 -6.68
CA PRO A 46 8.99 -38.55 -7.13
C PRO A 46 9.70 -38.59 -8.50
N GLU A 47 9.59 -37.52 -9.30
CA GLU A 47 10.21 -37.38 -10.63
C GLU A 47 11.67 -36.85 -10.57
N GLY A 48 12.24 -36.76 -9.36
CA GLY A 48 13.61 -36.30 -9.13
C GLY A 48 13.77 -34.79 -9.08
N PHE A 49 14.78 -34.32 -8.36
CA PHE A 49 15.05 -32.88 -8.20
C PHE A 49 15.84 -32.29 -9.36
N TRP A 50 16.62 -33.08 -10.11
CA TRP A 50 17.48 -32.57 -11.19
C TRP A 50 18.46 -31.50 -10.69
N GLU A 51 18.89 -31.65 -9.44
CA GLU A 51 19.87 -30.79 -8.76
C GLU A 51 21.17 -31.60 -8.62
N HIS A 52 22.31 -31.01 -8.96
CA HIS A 52 23.62 -31.66 -8.85
C HIS A 52 24.05 -31.73 -7.38
N ALA A 53 24.27 -32.93 -6.84
CA ALA A 53 24.39 -33.16 -5.40
C ALA A 53 25.56 -32.40 -4.76
N GLU A 54 26.73 -32.35 -5.41
CA GLU A 54 27.89 -31.61 -4.91
C GLU A 54 27.70 -30.09 -4.94
N ILE A 55 26.94 -29.58 -5.92
CA ILE A 55 26.62 -28.15 -6.00
C ILE A 55 25.70 -27.76 -4.84
N VAL A 56 24.66 -28.57 -4.59
CA VAL A 56 23.74 -28.37 -3.46
C VAL A 56 24.51 -28.41 -2.13
N ALA A 57 25.44 -29.35 -1.96
CA ALA A 57 26.25 -29.43 -0.75
C ALA A 57 27.11 -28.18 -0.52
N VAL A 58 27.73 -27.64 -1.57
CA VAL A 58 28.49 -26.37 -1.49
C VAL A 58 27.57 -25.20 -1.15
N HIS A 59 26.37 -25.14 -1.74
CA HIS A 59 25.40 -24.08 -1.44
C HIS A 59 24.90 -24.13 0.01
N ASP A 60 24.53 -25.31 0.52
CA ASP A 60 24.06 -25.46 1.90
C ASP A 60 25.17 -25.11 2.91
N GLU A 61 26.41 -25.54 2.66
CA GLU A 61 27.56 -25.20 3.51
C GLU A 61 27.85 -23.68 3.51
N LEU A 62 27.83 -23.06 2.33
CA LEU A 62 28.05 -21.63 2.19
C LEU A 62 26.96 -20.81 2.89
N LEU A 63 25.69 -21.17 2.69
CA LEU A 63 24.57 -20.49 3.36
C LEU A 63 24.67 -20.64 4.87
N ALA A 64 25.01 -21.83 5.38
CA ALA A 64 25.21 -22.05 6.81
C ALA A 64 26.34 -21.17 7.38
N ARG A 65 27.47 -21.03 6.67
CA ARG A 65 28.56 -20.12 7.05
C ARG A 65 28.15 -18.65 7.05
N LEU A 66 27.19 -18.28 6.21
CA LEU A 66 26.59 -16.94 6.16
C LEU A 66 25.41 -16.78 7.14
N SER A 67 25.18 -17.73 8.04
CA SER A 67 24.03 -17.74 8.97
C SER A 67 22.68 -17.61 8.25
N SER A 68 22.59 -18.27 7.10
CA SER A 68 21.43 -18.31 6.22
C SER A 68 21.07 -19.76 5.89
N SER A 69 19.97 -19.96 5.18
CA SER A 69 19.43 -21.28 4.84
C SER A 69 18.60 -21.21 3.55
N TRP A 70 18.18 -22.37 3.04
CA TRP A 70 17.34 -22.46 1.85
C TRP A 70 15.95 -21.80 2.03
N ASP A 71 15.51 -21.61 3.26
CA ASP A 71 14.25 -20.95 3.62
C ASP A 71 14.44 -19.51 4.10
N ALA A 72 15.55 -18.89 3.71
CA ALA A 72 15.87 -17.51 4.01
C ALA A 72 14.78 -16.54 3.51
N THR A 73 14.46 -15.58 4.38
CA THR A 73 13.55 -14.47 4.10
C THR A 73 14.27 -13.13 4.02
N LYS A 74 15.59 -13.13 4.24
CA LYS A 74 16.46 -11.96 4.26
C LYS A 74 17.54 -12.07 3.18
N PRO A 75 17.90 -10.97 2.51
CA PRO A 75 19.03 -10.93 1.59
C PRO A 75 20.35 -11.23 2.31
N LEU A 76 21.31 -11.79 1.57
CA LEU A 76 22.67 -12.06 2.07
C LEU A 76 23.45 -10.76 2.29
N PRO A 77 24.46 -10.74 3.18
CA PRO A 77 25.30 -9.56 3.44
C PRO A 77 25.96 -9.00 2.19
N GLU A 78 26.20 -7.69 2.12
CA GLU A 78 26.84 -7.09 0.94
C GLU A 78 28.23 -7.71 0.69
N GLN A 79 28.56 -7.98 -0.58
CA GLN A 79 29.85 -8.56 -0.99
C GLN A 79 30.21 -9.90 -0.31
N TRP A 80 29.22 -10.66 0.17
CA TRP A 80 29.43 -11.95 0.85
C TRP A 80 30.29 -12.93 0.03
N TRP A 81 30.25 -12.86 -1.31
CA TRP A 81 31.00 -13.75 -2.22
C TRP A 81 32.50 -13.46 -2.25
N LEU A 82 32.93 -12.29 -1.77
CA LEU A 82 34.34 -11.91 -1.62
C LEU A 82 34.94 -12.32 -0.27
N THR A 83 34.13 -12.83 0.66
CA THR A 83 34.62 -13.35 1.94
C THR A 83 35.44 -14.62 1.75
N GLY A 84 36.25 -15.00 2.76
CA GLY A 84 37.01 -16.26 2.72
C GLY A 84 36.13 -17.49 2.48
N ALA A 85 34.90 -17.50 3.01
CA ALA A 85 33.93 -18.56 2.74
C ALA A 85 33.44 -18.54 1.28
N GLY A 86 33.12 -17.36 0.74
CA GLY A 86 32.74 -17.20 -0.66
C GLY A 86 33.83 -17.64 -1.63
N MET A 87 35.07 -17.18 -1.43
CA MET A 87 36.22 -17.55 -2.25
C MET A 87 36.53 -19.06 -2.19
N ALA A 88 36.44 -19.68 -1.00
CA ALA A 88 36.63 -21.13 -0.88
C ALA A 88 35.53 -21.92 -1.61
N SER A 89 34.27 -21.47 -1.54
CA SER A 89 33.17 -22.06 -2.29
C SER A 89 33.34 -21.85 -3.80
N ARG A 90 33.81 -20.67 -4.25
CA ARG A 90 34.12 -20.39 -5.66
C ARG A 90 35.08 -21.43 -6.23
N ALA A 91 36.22 -21.65 -5.57
CA ALA A 91 37.23 -22.61 -6.02
C ALA A 91 36.64 -24.02 -6.18
N ARG A 92 35.84 -24.48 -5.20
CA ARG A 92 35.18 -25.80 -5.28
C ARG A 92 34.16 -25.89 -6.41
N LEU A 93 33.39 -24.82 -6.66
CA LEU A 93 32.45 -24.79 -7.77
C LEU A 93 33.19 -24.81 -9.12
N THR A 94 34.28 -24.04 -9.25
CA THR A 94 35.16 -24.07 -10.43
C THR A 94 35.67 -25.49 -10.70
N ASP A 95 36.14 -26.20 -9.67
CA ASP A 95 36.60 -27.60 -9.79
C ASP A 95 35.49 -28.54 -10.26
N ILE A 96 34.27 -28.41 -9.71
CA ILE A 96 33.11 -29.20 -10.12
C ILE A 96 32.78 -28.94 -11.60
N ILE A 97 32.74 -27.68 -12.04
CA ILE A 97 32.44 -27.34 -13.44
C ILE A 97 33.53 -27.87 -14.38
N ALA A 98 34.80 -27.70 -14.02
CA ALA A 98 35.92 -28.21 -14.81
C ALA A 98 35.90 -29.74 -14.93
N ARG A 99 35.53 -30.45 -13.87
CA ARG A 99 35.47 -31.92 -13.83
C ARG A 99 34.29 -32.49 -14.60
N ASP A 100 33.09 -31.97 -14.36
CA ASP A 100 31.84 -32.63 -14.76
C ASP A 100 31.22 -32.05 -16.03
N PHE A 101 31.48 -30.77 -16.34
CA PHE A 101 30.75 -30.04 -17.37
C PHE A 101 31.63 -29.53 -18.53
N SER A 102 32.95 -29.40 -18.33
CA SER A 102 33.88 -28.82 -19.31
C SER A 102 33.92 -29.52 -20.68
N LYS A 103 33.53 -30.80 -20.76
CA LYS A 103 33.48 -31.58 -22.00
C LYS A 103 32.23 -31.31 -22.85
N HIS A 104 31.28 -30.54 -22.33
CA HIS A 104 30.00 -30.29 -22.98
C HIS A 104 29.91 -28.81 -23.39
N PRO A 105 29.77 -28.49 -24.69
CA PRO A 105 29.70 -27.10 -25.16
C PRO A 105 28.39 -26.40 -24.77
N LEU A 106 27.34 -27.17 -24.47
CA LEU A 106 26.05 -26.70 -23.95
C LEU A 106 25.65 -27.57 -22.77
N TRP A 107 25.71 -26.99 -21.58
CA TRP A 107 25.37 -27.65 -20.33
C TRP A 107 24.52 -26.75 -19.45
N GLY A 108 24.02 -27.25 -18.33
CA GLY A 108 23.27 -26.44 -17.38
C GLY A 108 23.14 -27.11 -16.04
N PHE A 109 22.60 -26.37 -15.07
CA PHE A 109 22.22 -26.94 -13.79
C PHE A 109 21.06 -26.15 -13.19
N LYS A 110 20.47 -26.73 -12.15
CA LYS A 110 19.37 -26.15 -11.41
C LYS A 110 19.64 -26.34 -9.92
N ASP A 111 19.49 -25.27 -9.16
CA ASP A 111 19.29 -25.27 -7.71
C ASP A 111 18.58 -23.95 -7.38
N PRO A 112 17.41 -23.95 -6.73
CA PRO A 112 16.73 -22.73 -6.35
C PRO A 112 17.61 -21.73 -5.58
N ARG A 113 18.54 -22.20 -4.75
CA ARG A 113 19.46 -21.34 -3.96
C ARG A 113 20.38 -20.50 -4.84
N THR A 114 20.62 -20.94 -6.08
CA THR A 114 21.38 -20.18 -7.08
C THR A 114 20.83 -18.76 -7.22
N CYS A 115 19.50 -18.56 -7.09
CA CYS A 115 18.87 -17.24 -7.12
C CYS A 115 19.49 -16.23 -6.14
N LEU A 116 19.91 -16.70 -4.96
CA LEU A 116 20.56 -15.87 -3.93
C LEU A 116 22.09 -15.81 -4.11
N LEU A 117 22.65 -16.86 -4.69
CA LEU A 117 24.09 -17.09 -4.84
C LEU A 117 24.66 -16.62 -6.19
N LEU A 118 23.85 -15.96 -7.03
CA LEU A 118 24.22 -15.53 -8.38
C LEU A 118 25.53 -14.75 -8.48
N PRO A 119 25.85 -13.78 -7.58
CA PRO A 119 27.12 -13.06 -7.63
C PRO A 119 28.36 -13.97 -7.59
N LEU A 120 28.30 -15.07 -6.83
CA LEU A 120 29.37 -16.06 -6.79
C LEU A 120 29.47 -16.83 -8.11
N TRP A 121 28.34 -17.25 -8.66
CA TRP A 121 28.29 -17.98 -9.93
C TRP A 121 28.75 -17.15 -11.12
N GLN A 122 28.40 -15.86 -11.16
CA GLN A 122 28.93 -14.94 -12.18
C GLN A 122 30.46 -14.91 -12.14
N SER A 123 31.03 -14.84 -10.94
CA SER A 123 32.49 -14.90 -10.75
C SER A 123 33.11 -16.22 -11.25
N VAL A 124 32.41 -17.36 -11.09
CA VAL A 124 32.83 -18.67 -11.60
C VAL A 124 32.76 -18.71 -13.14
N PHE A 125 31.69 -18.20 -13.74
CA PHE A 125 31.54 -18.18 -15.19
C PHE A 125 32.57 -17.28 -15.86
N ASP A 126 32.86 -16.11 -15.27
CA ASP A 126 33.90 -15.20 -15.75
C ASP A 126 35.28 -15.85 -15.71
N GLU A 127 35.61 -16.57 -14.63
CA GLU A 127 36.88 -17.28 -14.47
C GLU A 127 37.08 -18.38 -15.50
N LEU A 128 36.03 -19.15 -15.78
CA LEU A 128 36.06 -20.25 -16.73
C LEU A 128 35.75 -19.81 -18.17
N ASN A 129 35.54 -18.51 -18.41
CA ASN A 129 35.18 -17.94 -19.71
C ASN A 129 33.93 -18.61 -20.33
N ILE A 130 32.91 -18.84 -19.49
CA ILE A 130 31.64 -19.49 -19.83
C ILE A 130 30.58 -18.41 -20.10
N GLU A 131 29.72 -18.61 -21.10
CA GLU A 131 28.58 -17.72 -21.37
C GLU A 131 27.34 -18.20 -20.60
N PRO A 132 26.89 -17.50 -19.53
CA PRO A 132 25.68 -17.90 -18.82
C PRO A 132 24.41 -17.48 -19.58
N ARG A 133 23.41 -18.36 -19.61
CA ARG A 133 22.06 -18.07 -20.12
C ARG A 133 21.03 -18.46 -19.07
N TYR A 134 20.28 -17.47 -18.59
CA TYR A 134 19.39 -17.64 -17.45
C TYR A 134 17.94 -17.94 -17.88
N ILE A 135 17.33 -18.98 -17.32
CA ILE A 135 15.92 -19.30 -17.53
C ILE A 135 15.21 -19.24 -16.18
N LEU A 136 14.35 -18.24 -16.00
CA LEU A 136 13.65 -17.96 -14.75
C LEU A 136 12.26 -18.59 -14.78
N SER A 137 12.00 -19.54 -13.87
CA SER A 137 10.69 -20.12 -13.63
C SER A 137 9.85 -19.20 -12.76
N LEU A 138 8.77 -18.66 -13.32
CA LEU A 138 7.81 -17.83 -12.61
C LEU A 138 6.54 -18.66 -12.34
N ARG A 139 6.12 -18.67 -11.08
CA ARG A 139 4.86 -19.30 -10.67
C ARG A 139 4.11 -18.36 -9.74
N ASN A 140 2.79 -18.37 -9.85
CA ASN A 140 1.89 -17.58 -9.00
C ASN A 140 2.26 -17.75 -7.50
N PRO A 141 2.50 -16.65 -6.76
CA PRO A 141 2.93 -16.70 -5.36
C PRO A 141 1.93 -17.43 -4.45
N LEU A 142 0.62 -17.37 -4.74
CA LEU A 142 -0.42 -18.09 -4.00
C LEU A 142 -0.29 -19.62 -4.18
N ASN A 143 -0.03 -20.06 -5.42
CA ASN A 143 0.21 -21.48 -5.71
C ASN A 143 1.47 -21.99 -5.00
N VAL A 144 2.52 -21.16 -4.94
CA VAL A 144 3.76 -21.52 -4.22
C VAL A 144 3.51 -21.58 -2.71
N ALA A 145 2.83 -20.59 -2.13
CA ALA A 145 2.48 -20.58 -0.70
C ALA A 145 1.63 -21.79 -0.30
N ALA A 146 0.58 -22.12 -1.07
CA ALA A 146 -0.23 -23.31 -0.83
C ALA A 146 0.60 -24.61 -0.90
N SER A 147 1.56 -24.68 -1.81
CA SER A 147 2.44 -25.85 -1.91
C SER A 147 3.45 -25.94 -0.77
N LEU A 148 3.98 -24.82 -0.28
CA LEU A 148 4.91 -24.79 0.86
C LEU A 148 4.18 -25.09 2.17
N TYR A 149 2.94 -24.62 2.33
CA TYR A 149 2.11 -24.99 3.47
C TYR A 149 1.88 -26.51 3.52
N LYS A 150 1.51 -27.14 2.39
CA LYS A 150 1.28 -28.59 2.34
C LYS A 150 2.54 -29.40 2.71
N ARG A 151 3.72 -28.97 2.26
CA ARG A 151 4.98 -29.71 2.45
C ARG A 151 5.64 -29.43 3.81
N ASP A 152 5.79 -28.15 4.14
CA ASP A 152 6.63 -27.67 5.24
C ASP A 152 5.82 -27.01 6.38
N GLN A 153 4.50 -26.89 6.23
CA GLN A 153 3.61 -26.16 7.15
C GLN A 153 3.97 -24.67 7.31
N PHE A 154 4.64 -24.10 6.30
CA PHE A 154 4.99 -22.68 6.29
C PHE A 154 3.76 -21.79 6.12
N GLN A 155 3.65 -20.79 6.98
CA GLN A 155 2.61 -19.77 6.88
C GLN A 155 2.79 -18.90 5.63
N ASN A 156 1.69 -18.28 5.19
CA ASN A 156 1.67 -17.45 3.97
C ASN A 156 2.72 -16.33 4.03
N ASP A 157 2.86 -15.64 5.16
CA ASP A 157 3.79 -14.51 5.31
C ASP A 157 5.25 -14.92 5.03
N LYS A 158 5.69 -16.05 5.59
CA LYS A 158 7.03 -16.62 5.33
C LYS A 158 7.16 -17.06 3.88
N SER A 159 6.15 -17.73 3.34
CA SER A 159 6.14 -18.21 1.96
C SER A 159 6.23 -17.07 0.95
N TYR A 160 5.53 -15.96 1.18
CA TYR A 160 5.58 -14.77 0.35
C TYR A 160 6.93 -14.05 0.45
N ALA A 161 7.52 -13.95 1.64
CA ALA A 161 8.84 -13.37 1.83
C ALA A 161 9.92 -14.17 1.09
N MET A 162 9.92 -15.50 1.22
CA MET A 162 10.81 -16.39 0.49
C MET A 162 10.61 -16.26 -1.02
N TRP A 163 9.36 -16.34 -1.49
CA TRP A 163 9.04 -16.21 -2.91
C TRP A 163 9.53 -14.88 -3.49
N ASN A 164 9.28 -13.77 -2.77
CA ASN A 164 9.71 -12.45 -3.20
C ASN A 164 11.23 -12.34 -3.28
N LEU A 165 11.94 -12.79 -2.24
CA LEU A 165 13.40 -12.75 -2.20
C LEU A 165 14.01 -13.52 -3.38
N TYR A 166 13.56 -14.76 -3.64
CA TYR A 166 14.13 -15.60 -4.70
C TYR A 166 13.86 -15.05 -6.10
N VAL A 167 12.60 -14.68 -6.37
CA VAL A 167 12.21 -14.18 -7.70
C VAL A 167 12.85 -12.82 -7.96
N LEU A 168 12.85 -11.91 -6.97
CA LEU A 168 13.42 -10.58 -7.13
C LEU A 168 14.94 -10.62 -7.26
N SER A 169 15.65 -11.43 -6.46
CA SER A 169 17.11 -11.62 -6.62
C SER A 169 17.46 -12.16 -8.01
N SER A 170 16.67 -13.11 -8.53
CA SER A 170 16.87 -13.64 -9.88
C SER A 170 16.73 -12.57 -10.95
N LEU A 171 15.69 -11.72 -10.84
CA LEU A 171 15.48 -10.60 -11.77
C LEU A 171 16.57 -9.53 -11.63
N TYR A 172 17.07 -9.29 -10.41
CA TYR A 172 18.06 -8.28 -10.12
C TYR A 172 19.44 -8.63 -10.69
N TYR A 173 19.99 -9.79 -10.29
CA TYR A 173 21.36 -10.16 -10.64
C TYR A 173 21.53 -10.54 -12.12
N THR A 174 20.45 -10.90 -12.81
CA THR A 174 20.49 -11.22 -14.26
C THR A 174 20.17 -10.02 -15.14
N SER A 175 20.11 -8.81 -14.58
CA SER A 175 19.54 -7.63 -15.26
C SER A 175 20.32 -7.12 -16.46
N HIS A 176 21.60 -7.45 -16.55
CA HIS A 176 22.46 -7.17 -17.69
C HIS A 176 22.87 -8.42 -18.47
N GLU A 177 22.25 -9.55 -18.15
CA GLU A 177 22.62 -10.86 -18.67
C GLU A 177 21.58 -11.42 -19.65
N ARG A 178 22.00 -12.38 -20.49
CA ARG A 178 21.08 -13.06 -21.41
C ARG A 178 20.10 -13.94 -20.62
N ARG A 179 18.82 -13.57 -20.61
CA ARG A 179 17.78 -14.24 -19.81
C ARG A 179 16.41 -14.33 -20.47
N ILE A 180 15.60 -15.29 -20.02
CA ILE A 180 14.16 -15.38 -20.31
C ILE A 180 13.35 -15.76 -19.06
N VAL A 181 12.10 -15.34 -19.01
CA VAL A 181 11.13 -15.76 -17.99
C VAL A 181 10.11 -16.71 -18.60
N ILE A 182 9.86 -17.82 -17.90
CA ILE A 182 8.91 -18.87 -18.27
C ILE A 182 7.84 -18.98 -17.18
N ASP A 183 6.58 -18.76 -17.55
CA ASP A 183 5.44 -19.04 -16.68
C ASP A 183 5.23 -20.57 -16.58
N TYR A 184 5.29 -21.08 -15.36
CA TYR A 184 5.05 -22.49 -15.05
C TYR A 184 3.69 -22.98 -15.54
N ASP A 185 2.64 -22.18 -15.38
CA ASP A 185 1.29 -22.60 -15.75
C ASP A 185 1.17 -22.71 -17.29
N ARG A 186 1.86 -21.83 -18.02
CA ARG A 186 1.95 -21.89 -19.49
C ARG A 186 2.80 -23.06 -19.97
N LEU A 187 3.89 -23.40 -19.28
CA LEU A 187 4.70 -24.60 -19.59
C LEU A 187 3.85 -25.88 -19.51
N LEU A 188 2.95 -25.97 -18.52
CA LEU A 188 2.04 -27.12 -18.37
C LEU A 188 0.96 -27.17 -19.46
N GLU A 189 0.37 -26.02 -19.80
CA GLU A 189 -0.72 -25.92 -20.76
C GLU A 189 -0.24 -26.05 -22.22
N GLN A 190 0.91 -25.45 -22.52
CA GLN A 190 1.48 -25.32 -23.85
C GLN A 190 2.97 -25.73 -23.87
N PRO A 191 3.29 -26.99 -23.56
CA PRO A 191 4.68 -27.46 -23.45
C PRO A 191 5.44 -27.33 -24.78
N ALA A 192 4.79 -27.58 -25.91
CA ALA A 192 5.43 -27.47 -27.22
C ALA A 192 5.80 -26.02 -27.59
N GLU A 193 4.92 -25.05 -27.30
CA GLU A 193 5.19 -23.63 -27.57
C GLU A 193 6.29 -23.09 -26.65
N THR A 194 6.22 -23.47 -25.37
CA THR A 194 7.22 -23.07 -24.37
C THR A 194 8.58 -23.71 -24.66
N GLY A 195 8.61 -24.98 -25.08
CA GLY A 195 9.82 -25.67 -25.53
C GLY A 195 10.46 -24.98 -26.72
N ARG A 196 9.68 -24.57 -27.73
CA ARG A 196 10.17 -23.77 -28.85
C ARG A 196 10.79 -22.44 -28.38
N LYS A 197 10.11 -21.71 -27.49
CA LYS A 197 10.62 -20.44 -26.93
C LYS A 197 11.99 -20.63 -26.24
N ILE A 198 12.15 -21.73 -25.49
CA ILE A 198 13.42 -22.09 -24.84
C ILE A 198 14.48 -22.45 -25.89
N SER A 199 14.13 -23.25 -26.91
CA SER A 199 15.05 -23.59 -27.99
C SER A 199 15.55 -22.37 -28.78
N ASP A 200 14.64 -21.46 -29.13
CA ASP A 200 14.96 -20.21 -29.82
C ASP A 200 15.91 -19.36 -28.96
N PHE A 201 15.67 -19.30 -27.65
CA PHE A 201 16.55 -18.58 -26.72
C PHE A 201 17.94 -19.23 -26.57
N LEU A 202 18.01 -20.56 -26.62
CA LEU A 202 19.25 -21.33 -26.53
C LEU A 202 19.97 -21.50 -27.87
N ASP A 203 19.41 -20.98 -28.97
CA ASP A 203 19.92 -21.13 -30.34
C ASP A 203 20.10 -22.62 -30.75
N ILE A 204 19.17 -23.50 -30.34
CA ILE A 204 19.20 -24.94 -30.63
C ILE A 204 18.03 -25.38 -31.53
N PRO A 205 18.20 -26.44 -32.35
CA PRO A 205 17.13 -26.92 -33.23
C PRO A 205 15.87 -27.35 -32.46
N TYR A 206 14.69 -27.03 -33.01
CA TYR A 206 13.40 -27.47 -32.47
C TYR A 206 12.54 -28.15 -33.55
N GLY A 207 12.79 -29.44 -33.75
CA GLY A 207 12.11 -30.28 -34.74
C GLY A 207 10.96 -31.11 -34.15
N ALA A 208 10.46 -32.06 -34.95
CA ALA A 208 9.37 -32.95 -34.54
C ALA A 208 9.77 -33.86 -33.36
N MET A 209 11.05 -34.25 -33.27
CA MET A 209 11.58 -35.10 -32.22
C MET A 209 11.65 -34.37 -30.88
N GLU A 210 12.17 -33.15 -30.84
CA GLU A 210 12.25 -32.31 -29.65
C GLU A 210 10.84 -31.96 -29.16
N ARG A 211 9.94 -31.64 -30.09
CA ARG A 211 8.53 -31.40 -29.78
C ARG A 211 7.86 -32.62 -29.13
N ALA A 212 8.12 -33.82 -29.64
CA ALA A 212 7.59 -35.06 -29.08
C ALA A 212 8.16 -35.34 -27.68
N ARG A 213 9.47 -35.14 -27.47
CA ARG A 213 10.11 -35.30 -26.15
C ARG A 213 9.53 -34.34 -25.11
N VAL A 214 9.44 -33.05 -25.44
CA VAL A 214 8.86 -32.03 -24.53
C VAL A 214 7.37 -32.27 -24.29
N GLY A 215 6.61 -32.66 -25.33
CA GLY A 215 5.18 -32.96 -25.20
C GLY A 215 4.86 -34.23 -24.42
N GLY A 216 5.81 -35.18 -24.37
CA GLY A 216 5.70 -36.45 -23.64
C GLY A 216 6.16 -36.39 -22.18
N LEU A 217 6.60 -35.23 -21.68
CA LEU A 217 7.00 -35.09 -20.28
C LEU A 217 5.80 -35.35 -19.34
N PRO A 218 6.03 -35.99 -18.17
CA PRO A 218 4.99 -36.23 -17.20
C PRO A 218 4.30 -34.91 -16.84
N LYS A 219 3.00 -34.81 -17.12
CA LYS A 219 2.19 -33.70 -16.61
C LYS A 219 1.97 -33.99 -15.13
N PRO A 220 2.59 -33.24 -14.20
CA PRO A 220 2.41 -33.54 -12.79
C PRO A 220 0.92 -33.44 -12.47
N SER A 221 0.34 -34.47 -11.86
CA SER A 221 -1.03 -34.51 -11.34
C SER A 221 -1.26 -33.52 -10.17
N LEU A 222 -0.37 -32.52 -10.03
CA LEU A 222 -0.16 -31.64 -8.88
C LEU A 222 -0.67 -30.21 -9.14
N ARG A 223 -1.72 -30.03 -9.96
CA ARG A 223 -2.59 -28.83 -9.88
C ARG A 223 -3.51 -28.97 -8.67
N HIS A 224 -2.94 -28.97 -7.45
CA HIS A 224 -3.74 -29.07 -6.23
C HIS A 224 -4.42 -27.75 -5.85
N ALA A 225 -3.87 -26.63 -6.31
CA ALA A 225 -4.47 -25.30 -6.25
C ALA A 225 -4.19 -24.58 -7.57
N SER A 226 -5.17 -23.86 -8.08
CA SER A 226 -5.05 -23.01 -9.26
C SER A 226 -5.58 -21.64 -8.90
N PHE A 227 -4.67 -20.73 -8.58
CA PHE A 227 -4.98 -19.33 -8.44
C PHE A 227 -4.73 -18.60 -9.76
N SER A 228 -5.69 -17.79 -10.16
CA SER A 228 -5.58 -16.88 -11.29
C SER A 228 -4.62 -15.74 -10.96
N MET A 229 -4.18 -15.02 -12.00
CA MET A 229 -3.48 -13.75 -11.79
C MET A 229 -4.34 -12.80 -10.97
N GLN A 230 -5.66 -12.75 -11.16
CA GLN A 230 -6.53 -11.78 -10.49
C GLN A 230 -6.56 -12.00 -8.96
N ASP A 231 -6.48 -13.25 -8.51
CA ASP A 231 -6.49 -13.61 -7.09
C ASP A 231 -5.29 -12.98 -6.34
N VAL A 232 -4.13 -12.88 -6.98
CA VAL A 232 -2.93 -12.25 -6.40
C VAL A 232 -3.15 -10.75 -6.12
N TRP A 233 -4.03 -10.08 -6.89
CA TRP A 233 -4.32 -8.65 -6.70
C TRP A 233 -5.53 -8.40 -5.79
N GLU A 234 -6.48 -9.33 -5.76
CA GLU A 234 -7.71 -9.25 -4.95
C GLU A 234 -7.47 -9.71 -3.50
N ASP A 235 -6.56 -10.67 -3.28
CA ASP A 235 -6.19 -11.11 -1.95
C ASP A 235 -5.34 -10.04 -1.25
N GLN A 236 -5.97 -9.34 -0.29
CA GLN A 236 -5.34 -8.31 0.52
C GLN A 236 -4.22 -8.86 1.43
N LEU A 237 -4.16 -10.18 1.63
CA LEU A 237 -3.10 -10.84 2.39
C LEU A 237 -1.81 -10.96 1.59
N VAL A 238 -1.81 -10.76 0.25
CA VAL A 238 -0.59 -10.74 -0.54
C VAL A 238 0.10 -9.37 -0.42
N PRO A 239 1.34 -9.32 0.11
CA PRO A 239 2.06 -8.06 0.29
C PRO A 239 2.23 -7.28 -1.02
N ALA A 240 2.27 -5.95 -0.93
CA ALA A 240 2.43 -5.08 -2.11
C ALA A 240 3.71 -5.37 -2.89
N ILE A 241 4.84 -5.61 -2.20
CA ILE A 241 6.13 -5.93 -2.83
C ILE A 241 6.08 -7.25 -3.61
N VAL A 242 5.36 -8.25 -3.10
CA VAL A 242 5.15 -9.55 -3.77
C VAL A 242 4.35 -9.37 -5.06
N ARG A 243 3.29 -8.54 -5.02
CA ARG A 243 2.49 -8.20 -6.21
C ARG A 243 3.33 -7.46 -7.26
N GLN A 244 4.20 -6.55 -6.82
CA GLN A 244 5.11 -5.80 -7.69
C GLN A 244 6.12 -6.73 -8.36
N THR A 245 6.82 -7.58 -7.60
CA THR A 245 7.76 -8.57 -8.13
C THR A 245 7.08 -9.53 -9.11
N PHE A 246 5.86 -9.99 -8.80
CA PHE A 246 5.10 -10.85 -9.71
C PHE A 246 4.73 -10.13 -11.00
N GLN A 247 4.33 -8.86 -10.91
CA GLN A 247 4.06 -8.04 -12.09
C GLN A 247 5.31 -7.87 -12.98
N LEU A 248 6.48 -7.60 -12.38
CA LEU A 248 7.75 -7.46 -13.11
C LEU A 248 8.11 -8.77 -13.85
N GLY A 249 8.00 -9.92 -13.17
CA GLY A 249 8.20 -11.23 -13.80
C GLY A 249 7.23 -11.49 -14.96
N MET A 250 5.94 -11.17 -14.79
CA MET A 250 4.93 -11.35 -15.85
C MET A 250 5.15 -10.43 -17.05
N MET A 251 5.65 -9.22 -16.83
CA MET A 251 6.04 -8.32 -17.93
C MET A 251 7.20 -8.92 -18.73
N GLY A 252 8.18 -9.51 -18.04
CA GLY A 252 9.31 -10.19 -18.66
C GLY A 252 8.97 -11.48 -19.40
N GLU A 253 7.94 -12.22 -18.96
CA GLU A 253 7.48 -13.41 -19.69
C GLU A 253 6.85 -13.04 -21.03
N ARG A 254 6.04 -11.98 -21.06
CA ARG A 254 5.29 -11.54 -22.25
C ARG A 254 6.17 -10.92 -23.31
N ASP A 255 7.17 -10.15 -22.88
CA ASP A 255 8.13 -9.48 -23.76
C ASP A 255 9.53 -9.72 -23.23
N SER A 256 10.21 -10.75 -23.76
CA SER A 256 11.61 -11.04 -23.39
C SER A 256 12.53 -9.84 -23.68
N ASN A 257 12.21 -8.97 -24.64
CA ASN A 257 12.98 -7.77 -24.92
C ASN A 257 12.68 -6.63 -23.92
N ALA A 258 11.53 -6.67 -23.23
CA ALA A 258 11.25 -5.73 -22.14
C ALA A 258 12.21 -5.93 -20.96
N LEU A 259 12.75 -7.13 -20.79
CA LEU A 259 13.79 -7.43 -19.79
C LEU A 259 15.12 -6.71 -20.06
N CYS A 260 15.31 -6.17 -21.27
CA CYS A 260 16.49 -5.39 -21.67
C CYS A 260 16.22 -3.87 -21.71
N LYS A 261 15.00 -3.42 -21.39
CA LYS A 261 14.65 -1.98 -21.35
C LYS A 261 15.12 -1.36 -20.03
N GLU A 262 15.77 -0.20 -20.08
CA GLU A 262 16.24 0.55 -18.90
C GLU A 262 15.13 0.76 -17.87
N GLU A 263 13.91 1.08 -18.30
CA GLU A 263 12.77 1.31 -17.39
C GLU A 263 12.44 0.09 -16.50
N LEU A 264 12.55 -1.13 -17.04
CA LEU A 264 12.27 -2.34 -16.28
C LEU A 264 13.46 -2.71 -15.38
N HIS A 265 14.69 -2.45 -15.85
CA HIS A 265 15.90 -2.57 -15.06
C HIS A 265 15.84 -1.67 -13.82
N GLU A 266 15.54 -0.39 -13.98
CA GLU A 266 15.35 0.55 -12.87
C GLU A 266 14.22 0.10 -11.93
N SER A 267 13.13 -0.44 -12.47
CA SER A 267 12.02 -0.93 -11.63
C SER A 267 12.43 -2.13 -10.76
N VAL A 268 13.20 -3.06 -11.32
CA VAL A 268 13.75 -4.21 -10.58
C VAL A 268 14.79 -3.75 -9.54
N GLN A 269 15.70 -2.86 -9.92
CA GLN A 269 16.70 -2.25 -9.05
C GLN A 269 16.03 -1.59 -7.84
N ASN A 270 15.07 -0.69 -8.09
CA ASN A 270 14.31 0.00 -7.04
C ASN A 270 13.57 -0.97 -6.11
N SER A 271 12.96 -2.04 -6.64
CA SER A 271 12.31 -3.06 -5.81
C SER A 271 13.29 -3.82 -4.93
N TYR A 272 14.48 -4.15 -5.47
CA TYR A 272 15.51 -4.85 -4.70
C TYR A 272 16.15 -3.94 -3.64
N ASP A 273 16.39 -2.68 -3.97
CA ASP A 273 16.89 -1.68 -3.03
C ASP A 273 15.90 -1.40 -1.90
N GLN A 274 14.59 -1.38 -2.20
CA GLN A 274 13.54 -1.33 -1.18
C GLN A 274 13.57 -2.56 -0.28
N LEU A 275 13.78 -3.76 -0.83
CA LEU A 275 13.91 -4.98 -0.03
C LEU A 275 15.14 -4.91 0.90
N LEU A 276 16.28 -4.42 0.39
CA LEU A 276 17.49 -4.21 1.19
C LEU A 276 17.27 -3.16 2.29
N GLN A 277 16.62 -2.04 1.97
CA GLN A 277 16.30 -0.99 2.92
C GLN A 277 15.35 -1.48 4.01
N LEU A 278 14.28 -2.20 3.64
CA LEU A 278 13.36 -2.81 4.59
C LEU A 278 14.07 -3.83 5.46
N ASN A 279 14.95 -4.67 4.89
CA ASN A 279 15.74 -5.59 5.68
C ASN A 279 16.65 -4.84 6.66
N ARG A 280 17.36 -3.78 6.23
CA ARG A 280 18.20 -2.94 7.11
C ARG A 280 17.40 -2.30 8.25
N LEU A 281 16.18 -1.82 7.97
CA LEU A 281 15.28 -1.25 8.98
C LEU A 281 14.79 -2.32 9.96
N LEU A 282 14.51 -3.54 9.49
CA LEU A 282 13.99 -4.65 10.30
C LEU A 282 15.07 -5.49 10.99
N SER A 283 16.34 -5.43 10.53
CA SER A 283 17.41 -6.32 10.99
C SER A 283 18.24 -5.76 12.14
N HIS A 284 18.08 -4.49 12.55
CA HIS A 284 18.73 -3.86 13.71
C HIS A 284 20.10 -4.46 14.12
N GLU A 285 21.04 -4.62 13.18
CA GLU A 285 22.45 -4.64 13.54
C GLU A 285 22.86 -3.18 13.68
N LYS A 286 22.87 -2.69 14.92
CA LYS A 286 23.35 -1.34 15.22
C LYS A 286 24.87 -1.29 14.94
N SER A 287 25.30 -0.86 13.76
CA SER A 287 26.71 -0.53 13.55
C SER A 287 27.04 0.77 14.26
N HIS A 288 28.01 0.76 15.17
CA HIS A 288 28.40 1.95 15.94
C HIS A 288 29.72 2.51 15.41
N ARG A 289 29.84 3.85 15.39
CA ARG A 289 31.07 4.53 14.94
C ARG A 289 31.88 4.99 16.14
N ILE A 290 33.18 4.77 16.06
CA ILE A 290 34.17 5.36 16.96
C ILE A 290 34.94 6.40 16.15
N ARG A 291 35.10 7.59 16.72
CA ARG A 291 35.78 8.70 16.04
C ARG A 291 37.14 8.91 16.67
N MET A 292 38.16 9.01 15.83
CA MET A 292 39.54 9.20 16.25
C MET A 292 40.00 10.55 15.75
N TYR A 293 40.66 11.32 16.61
CA TYR A 293 41.19 12.63 16.31
C TYR A 293 42.67 12.64 16.62
N TRP A 294 43.44 13.34 15.79
CA TRP A 294 44.82 13.68 16.11
C TRP A 294 44.95 15.20 16.08
N ALA A 295 45.73 15.73 17.00
CA ALA A 295 45.96 17.17 17.04
C ALA A 295 46.87 17.62 15.90
N GLY A 296 46.73 18.87 15.44
CA GLY A 296 47.73 19.50 14.57
C GLY A 296 49.00 19.93 15.32
N ALA A 297 49.93 20.57 14.62
CA ALA A 297 51.10 21.23 15.22
C ALA A 297 50.74 22.33 16.24
N ASP A 298 49.49 22.80 16.23
CA ASP A 298 48.89 23.78 17.14
C ASP A 298 48.13 23.15 18.32
N GLU A 299 48.24 21.83 18.51
CA GLU A 299 47.57 21.03 19.55
C GLU A 299 46.03 21.11 19.58
N ARG A 300 45.40 21.63 18.51
CA ARG A 300 43.94 21.70 18.37
C ARG A 300 43.40 20.49 17.59
N PHE A 301 42.25 19.97 18.06
CA PHE A 301 41.48 18.98 17.32
C PHE A 301 40.53 19.68 16.35
N THR A 302 40.57 19.32 15.08
CA THR A 302 39.70 19.83 14.03
C THR A 302 39.06 18.66 13.28
N GLU A 303 37.89 18.85 12.67
CA GLU A 303 37.15 17.74 12.04
C GLU A 303 37.86 17.14 10.82
N ASP A 304 38.63 17.95 10.10
CA ASP A 304 39.53 17.55 9.01
C ASP A 304 40.65 16.61 9.48
N LYS A 305 41.01 16.64 10.78
CA LYS A 305 42.00 15.77 11.42
C LYS A 305 41.35 14.66 12.24
N SER A 306 40.31 14.07 11.67
CA SER A 306 39.58 12.96 12.28
C SER A 306 39.26 11.87 11.28
N THR A 307 39.15 10.64 11.78
CA THR A 307 38.59 9.52 11.02
C THR A 307 37.55 8.79 11.87
N TYR A 308 36.77 7.93 11.24
CA TYR A 308 35.89 7.02 11.95
C TYR A 308 36.17 5.58 11.56
N ILE A 309 36.02 4.68 12.53
CA ILE A 309 35.91 3.24 12.27
C ILE A 309 34.51 2.79 12.64
N THR A 310 33.99 1.83 11.89
CA THR A 310 32.69 1.21 12.15
C THR A 310 32.92 -0.11 12.87
N VAL A 311 32.22 -0.32 13.98
CA VAL A 311 32.35 -1.49 14.85
C VAL A 311 31.01 -2.23 14.93
N SER A 312 31.05 -3.57 14.82
CA SER A 312 29.89 -4.45 14.91
C SER A 312 29.58 -4.84 16.37
N THR A 313 28.29 -5.00 16.68
CA THR A 313 27.77 -5.30 18.04
C THR A 313 27.89 -6.77 18.46
N ASN A 314 28.55 -7.61 17.66
CA ASN A 314 28.59 -9.06 17.84
C ASN A 314 29.68 -9.56 18.81
N GLY A 315 30.39 -8.66 19.50
CA GLY A 315 31.46 -9.01 20.44
C GLY A 315 32.73 -9.60 19.79
N GLN A 316 32.80 -9.68 18.46
CA GLN A 316 33.98 -10.16 17.74
C GLN A 316 35.11 -9.12 17.81
N LYS A 317 36.35 -9.62 17.92
CA LYS A 317 37.56 -8.80 17.84
C LYS A 317 37.82 -8.44 16.39
N ASN A 318 37.79 -7.16 16.07
CA ASN A 318 38.12 -6.67 14.73
C ASN A 318 39.38 -5.83 14.79
N LEU A 319 40.33 -6.12 13.88
CA LEU A 319 41.52 -5.32 13.67
C LEU A 319 41.22 -4.24 12.64
N HIS A 320 41.29 -2.98 13.05
CA HIS A 320 41.12 -1.82 12.21
C HIS A 320 42.48 -1.18 11.93
N THR A 321 42.71 -0.77 10.68
CA THR A 321 43.92 -0.08 10.26
C THR A 321 43.52 1.25 9.65
N VAL A 322 44.11 2.33 10.13
CA VAL A 322 43.87 3.71 9.68
C VAL A 322 45.18 4.27 9.17
N GLU A 323 45.25 4.56 7.88
CA GLU A 323 46.36 5.33 7.30
C GLU A 323 46.18 6.82 7.60
N ILE A 324 47.22 7.45 8.11
CA ILE A 324 47.28 8.87 8.39
C ILE A 324 48.29 9.48 7.39
N ARG A 325 47.76 10.27 6.46
CA ARG A 325 48.50 10.83 5.31
C ARG A 325 48.90 12.29 5.50
N GLU A 326 48.87 12.77 6.73
CA GLU A 326 49.12 14.15 7.13
C GLU A 326 49.96 14.18 8.42
N HIS A 327 50.51 15.34 8.78
CA HIS A 327 51.31 15.49 9.99
C HIS A 327 50.46 15.27 11.25
N LEU A 328 50.73 14.21 12.02
CA LEU A 328 50.16 14.01 13.36
C LEU A 328 50.86 14.94 14.36
N GLY A 329 50.11 15.58 15.24
CA GLY A 329 50.66 16.24 16.43
C GLY A 329 51.03 15.25 17.52
N SER A 330 51.29 15.76 18.72
CA SER A 330 51.70 14.99 19.90
C SER A 330 50.56 14.25 20.61
N VAL A 331 49.29 14.41 20.18
CA VAL A 331 48.11 13.92 20.91
C VAL A 331 47.13 13.17 20.02
N LEU A 332 46.71 11.98 20.46
CA LEU A 332 45.64 11.15 19.88
C LEU A 332 44.45 11.10 20.83
N ARG A 333 43.23 11.35 20.32
CA ARG A 333 41.98 11.21 21.07
C ARG A 333 41.07 10.20 20.37
N ILE A 334 40.47 9.30 21.14
CA ILE A 334 39.49 8.32 20.67
C ILE A 334 38.18 8.57 21.41
N ASP A 335 37.15 8.96 20.67
CA ASP A 335 35.79 9.14 21.16
C ASP A 335 35.03 7.82 20.92
N PHE A 336 34.61 7.18 22.01
CA PHE A 336 33.92 5.89 21.98
C PHE A 336 32.41 6.08 21.73
N PHE A 337 31.60 5.10 22.14
CA PHE A 337 30.18 5.02 21.84
C PHE A 337 29.37 6.11 22.56
N ALA A 338 28.32 6.62 21.90
CA ALA A 338 27.39 7.56 22.54
C ALA A 338 26.39 6.87 23.48
N GLU A 339 26.16 5.57 23.29
CA GLU A 339 25.33 4.72 24.16
C GLU A 339 26.22 3.94 25.14
N PRO A 340 25.74 3.60 26.36
CA PRO A 340 26.51 2.81 27.29
C PRO A 340 26.87 1.44 26.73
N ALA A 341 28.18 1.14 26.70
CA ALA A 341 28.69 -0.10 26.15
C ALA A 341 29.95 -0.55 26.88
N TYR A 342 30.08 -1.85 27.06
CA TYR A 342 31.35 -2.46 27.46
C TYR A 342 32.23 -2.59 26.23
N PHE A 343 33.48 -2.17 26.34
CA PHE A 343 34.47 -2.41 25.31
C PHE A 343 35.80 -2.83 25.88
N LYS A 344 36.55 -3.55 25.04
CA LYS A 344 37.91 -3.97 25.30
C LYS A 344 38.79 -3.60 24.13
N LEU A 345 39.71 -2.69 24.40
CA LEU A 345 40.77 -2.30 23.49
C LEU A 345 42.00 -3.17 23.77
N SER A 346 42.19 -4.19 22.93
CA SER A 346 43.24 -5.19 23.10
C SER A 346 44.57 -4.78 22.43
N LYS A 347 44.50 -3.88 21.44
CA LYS A 347 45.68 -3.35 20.76
C LYS A 347 45.43 -1.92 20.28
N LEU A 348 46.40 -1.03 20.50
CA LEU A 348 46.49 0.26 19.83
C LEU A 348 47.97 0.56 19.58
N SER A 349 48.38 0.56 18.32
CA SER A 349 49.77 0.80 17.93
C SER A 349 49.88 1.78 16.76
N LEU A 350 50.95 2.58 16.77
CA LEU A 350 51.32 3.49 15.68
C LEU A 350 52.48 2.89 14.90
N VAL A 351 52.33 2.78 13.58
CA VAL A 351 53.33 2.24 12.66
C VAL A 351 53.84 3.38 11.77
N TYR A 352 55.13 3.67 11.81
CA TYR A 352 55.77 4.70 10.98
C TYR A 352 57.23 4.31 10.72
N ASP A 353 57.77 4.66 9.54
CA ASP A 353 59.17 4.38 9.16
C ASP A 353 59.65 2.94 9.42
N GLY A 354 58.74 1.96 9.30
CA GLY A 354 59.01 0.53 9.52
C GLY A 354 59.03 0.08 11.00
N GLN A 355 58.76 0.98 11.96
CA GLN A 355 58.65 0.68 13.39
C GLN A 355 57.19 0.64 13.85
N GLU A 356 56.83 -0.27 14.77
CA GLU A 356 55.49 -0.36 15.39
C GLU A 356 55.62 -0.11 16.92
N VAL A 357 54.95 0.94 17.41
CA VAL A 357 54.99 1.37 18.82
C VAL A 357 53.64 1.13 19.48
N ASN A 358 53.61 0.53 20.68
CA ASN A 358 52.37 0.22 21.41
C ASN A 358 51.94 1.39 22.32
N LEU A 359 50.86 2.07 21.96
CA LEU A 359 50.38 3.25 22.67
C LEU A 359 49.64 2.91 23.98
N LEU A 360 49.28 1.64 24.23
CA LEU A 360 48.59 1.23 25.46
C LEU A 360 49.54 0.96 26.63
N ARG A 361 50.82 0.71 26.38
CA ARG A 361 51.80 0.38 27.42
C ARG A 361 52.73 1.54 27.75
N ASP A 362 53.21 2.22 26.72
CA ASP A 362 54.41 3.05 26.82
C ASP A 362 54.10 4.56 26.95
N TYR A 363 52.82 4.94 26.99
CA TYR A 363 52.37 6.34 26.93
C TYR A 363 51.28 6.68 27.96
N ALA A 364 51.25 7.95 28.38
CA ALA A 364 50.28 8.48 29.34
C ALA A 364 48.86 8.52 28.74
N LYS A 365 47.87 8.11 29.53
CA LYS A 365 46.46 7.97 29.13
C LYS A 365 45.57 8.78 30.06
N ASP A 366 44.81 9.72 29.50
CA ASP A 366 43.74 10.43 30.19
C ASP A 366 42.38 9.83 29.80
N TYR A 367 41.54 9.59 30.81
CA TYR A 367 40.22 9.00 30.65
C TYR A 367 39.15 10.04 31.01
N VAL A 368 38.29 10.41 30.07
CA VAL A 368 37.21 11.39 30.28
C VAL A 368 35.87 10.69 30.20
N GLN A 369 35.04 10.80 31.25
CA GLN A 369 33.73 10.12 31.35
C GLN A 369 33.80 8.65 30.93
N PHE A 370 34.79 7.97 31.48
CA PHE A 370 35.14 6.59 31.20
C PHE A 370 35.33 5.89 32.53
N LEU A 371 34.65 4.75 32.73
CA LEU A 371 34.83 3.91 33.91
C LEU A 371 35.83 2.81 33.55
N PRO A 372 37.12 2.95 33.91
CA PRO A 372 38.10 1.88 33.69
C PRO A 372 37.69 0.66 34.50
N PHE A 373 37.73 -0.51 33.88
CA PHE A 373 37.35 -1.76 34.51
C PHE A 373 38.34 -2.83 34.09
N THR A 374 38.96 -3.53 35.03
CA THR A 374 39.93 -4.60 34.74
C THR A 374 39.41 -5.91 35.31
N ARG A 375 39.19 -6.93 34.48
CA ARG A 375 38.79 -8.25 34.98
C ARG A 375 39.98 -8.91 35.70
N PRO A 376 39.76 -9.68 36.78
CA PRO A 376 40.82 -10.48 37.40
C PRO A 376 41.45 -11.43 36.37
N GLY A 377 42.76 -11.30 36.13
CA GLY A 377 43.49 -12.09 35.12
C GLY A 377 43.66 -11.43 33.75
N GLU A 378 43.26 -10.18 33.55
CA GLU A 378 43.59 -9.44 32.32
C GLU A 378 45.07 -9.02 32.26
N GLU A 379 45.71 -9.25 31.10
CA GLU A 379 47.12 -8.95 30.85
C GLU A 379 47.44 -7.44 30.89
N ALA A 380 48.62 -7.10 31.41
CA ALA A 380 49.15 -5.75 31.35
C ALA A 380 49.31 -5.29 29.88
N GLY A 381 48.44 -4.38 29.42
CA GLY A 381 48.48 -3.85 28.05
C GLY A 381 47.13 -3.74 27.33
N CYS A 382 46.01 -4.11 27.97
CA CYS A 382 44.66 -3.85 27.47
C CYS A 382 44.00 -2.67 28.20
N VAL A 383 43.07 -1.99 27.55
CA VAL A 383 42.17 -1.01 28.18
C VAL A 383 40.74 -1.53 28.05
N SER A 384 40.14 -1.85 29.19
CA SER A 384 38.75 -2.30 29.29
C SER A 384 37.96 -1.26 30.08
N GLY A 385 36.72 -1.01 29.71
CA GLY A 385 35.88 -0.06 30.44
C GLY A 385 34.48 0.09 29.88
N ILE A 386 33.70 0.90 30.60
CA ILE A 386 32.32 1.21 30.26
C ILE A 386 32.26 2.66 29.78
N SER A 387 31.77 2.83 28.55
CA SER A 387 31.38 4.16 28.08
C SER A 387 30.08 4.57 28.77
N THR A 388 30.01 5.80 29.28
CA THR A 388 28.85 6.31 30.04
C THR A 388 28.04 7.37 29.28
N GLY A 389 28.37 7.65 28.01
CA GLY A 389 27.62 8.57 27.16
C GLY A 389 28.48 9.23 26.08
N SER A 390 27.89 10.22 25.37
CA SER A 390 28.44 10.92 24.19
C SER A 390 29.76 11.68 24.37
N SER A 391 30.38 11.62 25.55
CA SER A 391 31.66 12.28 25.88
C SER A 391 32.70 11.34 26.50
N SER A 392 32.54 10.02 26.34
CA SER A 392 33.57 9.04 26.72
C SER A 392 34.77 9.13 25.77
N GLN A 393 35.92 9.55 26.30
CA GLN A 393 37.15 9.76 25.52
C GLN A 393 38.35 9.08 26.17
N LEU A 394 39.22 8.54 25.32
CA LEU A 394 40.59 8.15 25.66
C LEU A 394 41.56 9.11 24.95
N VAL A 395 42.38 9.82 25.71
CA VAL A 395 43.41 10.72 25.18
C VAL A 395 44.79 10.16 25.49
N ILE A 396 45.65 10.09 24.48
CA ILE A 396 47.05 9.66 24.58
C ILE A 396 47.92 10.84 24.16
N ARG A 397 48.87 11.21 25.03
CA ARG A 397 49.78 12.34 24.83
C ARG A 397 51.20 11.88 24.56
N ASP A 398 52.02 12.82 24.12
CA ASP A 398 53.46 12.66 23.87
C ASP A 398 53.78 11.55 22.86
N LEU A 399 52.98 11.45 21.79
CA LEU A 399 53.20 10.47 20.71
C LEU A 399 54.63 10.54 20.17
N PRO A 400 55.21 9.40 19.76
CA PRO A 400 56.60 9.37 19.29
C PRO A 400 56.77 10.21 18.01
N PRO A 401 57.94 10.81 17.76
CA PRO A 401 58.19 11.57 16.54
C PRO A 401 58.11 10.65 15.31
N HIS A 402 57.29 11.03 14.33
CA HIS A 402 56.96 10.23 13.15
C HIS A 402 56.94 11.13 11.89
N GLY A 403 57.19 10.54 10.72
CA GLY A 403 57.17 11.24 9.42
C GLY A 403 55.75 11.56 8.91
N MET A 404 55.65 12.10 7.68
CA MET A 404 54.35 12.51 7.09
C MET A 404 53.35 11.36 6.82
N ALA A 405 53.78 10.10 6.96
CA ALA A 405 52.94 8.92 6.79
C ALA A 405 53.06 8.01 8.02
N ALA A 406 51.94 7.78 8.70
CA ALA A 406 51.84 6.85 9.81
C ALA A 406 50.57 6.00 9.68
N THR A 407 50.55 4.81 10.27
CA THR A 407 49.40 3.90 10.26
C THR A 407 49.03 3.51 11.68
N LEU A 408 47.79 3.79 12.07
CA LEU A 408 47.26 3.41 13.37
C LEU A 408 46.55 2.06 13.27
N ARG A 409 46.90 1.12 14.15
CA ARG A 409 46.29 -0.21 14.24
C ARG A 409 45.57 -0.35 15.56
N LEU A 410 44.30 -0.74 15.51
CA LEU A 410 43.41 -0.85 16.66
C LEU A 410 42.69 -2.20 16.65
N GLU A 411 42.81 -2.99 17.71
CA GLU A 411 41.99 -4.19 17.92
C GLU A 411 40.98 -3.95 19.04
N LEU A 412 39.70 -3.93 18.68
CA LEU A 412 38.60 -3.62 19.58
C LEU A 412 37.54 -4.71 19.54
N SER A 413 36.97 -5.04 20.71
CA SER A 413 35.69 -5.72 20.83
C SER A 413 34.73 -4.90 21.71
N CYS A 414 33.44 -4.97 21.42
CA CYS A 414 32.40 -4.27 22.18
C CYS A 414 31.11 -5.08 22.33
N SER A 415 30.42 -4.89 23.46
CA SER A 415 29.10 -5.45 23.75
C SER A 415 28.18 -4.36 24.29
N PHE A 416 26.95 -4.32 23.76
CA PHE A 416 25.89 -3.38 24.17
C PHE A 416 24.86 -4.03 25.09
N GLY A 417 25.04 -5.31 25.43
CA GLY A 417 24.37 -5.97 26.55
C GLY A 417 25.34 -6.07 27.72
N ILE A 418 25.09 -5.35 28.81
CA ILE A 418 25.88 -5.46 30.05
C ILE A 418 25.40 -6.73 30.76
N GLY A 419 26.19 -7.80 30.69
CA GLY A 419 25.86 -9.10 31.31
C GLY A 419 25.84 -9.06 32.83
N GLU A 420 25.17 -10.03 33.46
CA GLU A 420 25.11 -10.18 34.94
C GLU A 420 26.50 -10.28 35.58
N ASP A 421 27.49 -10.78 34.84
CA ASP A 421 28.90 -10.86 35.24
C ASP A 421 29.55 -9.49 35.41
N VAL A 422 29.23 -8.53 34.54
CA VAL A 422 29.70 -7.13 34.63
C VAL A 422 28.96 -6.38 35.74
N VAL A 423 27.68 -6.65 35.93
CA VAL A 423 26.87 -6.07 37.02
C VAL A 423 27.35 -6.57 38.40
N GLN A 424 27.65 -7.87 38.56
CA GLN A 424 28.21 -8.41 39.80
C GLN A 424 29.60 -7.84 40.13
N ALA A 425 30.45 -7.64 39.12
CA ALA A 425 31.78 -7.07 39.34
C ALA A 425 31.73 -5.58 39.74
N LEU A 426 30.79 -4.80 39.19
CA LEU A 426 30.55 -3.40 39.58
C LEU A 426 29.98 -3.26 41.00
N GLN A 427 29.25 -4.26 41.51
CA GLN A 427 28.75 -4.27 42.89
C GLN A 427 29.84 -4.47 43.96
N LEU A 428 31.04 -4.91 43.57
CA LEU A 428 32.17 -5.14 44.47
C LEU A 428 33.06 -3.90 44.67
N GLU A 429 33.00 -2.89 43.79
CA GLU A 429 33.72 -1.62 43.95
C GLU A 429 32.79 -0.51 44.47
N ARG A 430 32.66 -0.42 45.79
CA ARG A 430 31.90 0.64 46.49
C ARG A 430 32.67 1.98 46.63
N PRO A 431 33.02 2.67 45.54
CA PRO A 431 33.02 4.13 45.56
C PRO A 431 32.33 4.81 44.34
N ALA A 432 31.67 4.07 43.44
CA ALA A 432 31.13 4.64 42.19
C ALA A 432 29.76 5.35 42.32
N GLU A 433 28.93 5.02 43.32
CA GLU A 433 27.60 5.62 43.50
C GLU A 433 27.65 7.12 43.86
N ALA A 434 28.70 7.56 44.57
CA ALA A 434 28.85 8.97 44.96
C ALA A 434 29.31 9.86 43.78
N ALA A 435 30.16 9.34 42.88
CA ALA A 435 30.66 10.08 41.73
C ALA A 435 29.60 10.24 40.63
N LEU A 436 28.79 9.21 40.41
CA LEU A 436 27.74 9.23 39.38
C LEU A 436 26.60 10.21 39.73
N SER A 437 26.21 10.27 41.01
CA SER A 437 25.19 11.20 41.50
C SER A 437 25.61 12.66 41.36
N TYR A 438 26.87 12.98 41.65
CA TYR A 438 27.41 14.34 41.51
C TYR A 438 27.54 14.78 40.04
N ALA A 439 27.98 13.87 39.15
CA ALA A 439 28.11 14.15 37.72
C ALA A 439 26.76 14.35 37.01
N LEU A 440 25.72 13.59 37.39
CA LEU A 440 24.37 13.74 36.86
C LEU A 440 23.72 15.09 37.24
N HIS A 441 24.05 15.61 38.43
CA HIS A 441 23.55 16.90 38.90
C HIS A 441 24.21 18.08 38.16
N ASP A 442 25.54 18.06 37.98
CA ASP A 442 26.28 19.12 37.27
C ASP A 442 25.98 19.16 35.76
N ALA A 443 25.81 17.98 35.14
CA ALA A 443 25.42 17.87 33.74
C ALA A 443 24.03 18.48 33.46
N SER A 444 23.08 18.26 34.38
CA SER A 444 21.72 18.82 34.26
C SER A 444 21.73 20.35 34.28
N LEU A 445 22.53 20.96 35.17
CA LEU A 445 22.68 22.42 35.28
C LEU A 445 23.40 23.05 34.07
N ARG A 446 24.34 22.34 33.44
CA ARG A 446 25.04 22.79 32.23
C ARG A 446 24.17 22.75 30.97
N ILE A 447 23.36 21.70 30.83
CA ILE A 447 22.44 21.53 29.70
C ILE A 447 21.41 22.66 29.69
N GLU A 448 20.86 23.02 30.86
CA GLU A 448 19.85 24.08 30.97
C GLU A 448 20.39 25.46 30.56
N ARG A 449 21.64 25.78 30.93
CA ARG A 449 22.31 27.04 30.54
C ARG A 449 22.64 27.10 29.05
N LEU A 450 23.07 25.98 28.46
CA LEU A 450 23.43 25.92 27.04
C LEU A 450 22.20 25.98 26.13
N LEU A 451 21.09 25.33 26.49
CA LEU A 451 19.83 25.41 25.74
C LEU A 451 19.28 26.84 25.70
N THR A 452 19.41 27.58 26.79
CA THR A 452 18.96 28.97 26.87
C THR A 452 19.80 29.90 25.99
N ALA A 453 21.13 29.75 26.01
CA ALA A 453 22.04 30.57 25.21
C ALA A 453 21.98 30.26 23.70
N ASN A 454 21.67 29.02 23.32
CA ASN A 454 21.56 28.62 21.91
C ASN A 454 20.26 29.12 21.27
N ALA A 455 19.16 29.11 22.03
CA ALA A 455 17.87 29.64 21.59
C ALA A 455 17.89 31.16 21.29
N GLU A 456 18.73 31.94 21.99
CA GLU A 456 18.87 33.37 21.73
C GLU A 456 19.70 33.68 20.49
N LYS A 457 20.74 32.87 20.21
CA LYS A 457 21.62 33.06 19.04
C LYS A 457 21.00 32.62 17.72
N GLU A 458 20.28 31.49 17.69
CA GLU A 458 19.60 31.03 16.46
C GLU A 458 18.50 32.00 16.02
N LYS A 459 17.81 32.61 16.99
CA LYS A 459 16.77 33.62 16.73
C LYS A 459 17.34 34.90 16.09
N ALA A 460 18.54 35.33 16.48
CA ALA A 460 19.18 36.52 15.92
C ALA A 460 19.75 36.30 14.51
N LEU A 461 20.29 35.11 14.24
CA LEU A 461 20.90 34.77 12.95
C LEU A 461 19.87 34.48 11.85
N GLY A 462 18.75 33.84 12.18
CA GLY A 462 17.68 33.56 11.22
C GLY A 462 16.93 34.81 10.72
N LEU A 463 16.82 35.85 11.55
CA LEU A 463 16.17 37.11 11.20
C LEU A 463 16.99 37.96 10.22
N ALA A 464 18.32 37.95 10.35
CA ALA A 464 19.20 38.77 9.51
C ALA A 464 19.44 38.14 8.12
N ALA A 465 19.52 36.82 8.02
CA ALA A 465 19.77 36.12 6.75
C ALA A 465 18.54 36.14 5.81
N GLY A 466 17.34 35.97 6.36
CA GLY A 466 16.11 35.91 5.57
C GLY A 466 15.69 37.24 4.92
N GLN A 467 16.07 38.39 5.49
CA GLN A 467 15.68 39.70 4.95
C GLN A 467 16.52 40.15 3.76
N ILE A 468 17.76 39.66 3.65
CA ILE A 468 18.72 40.13 2.64
C ILE A 468 18.58 39.32 1.35
N GLU A 469 18.40 38.00 1.42
CA GLU A 469 18.21 37.16 0.23
C GLU A 469 16.85 37.37 -0.45
N GLN A 470 15.79 37.63 0.31
CA GLN A 470 14.47 37.88 -0.27
C GLN A 470 14.37 39.18 -1.08
N GLN A 471 15.18 40.19 -0.79
CA GLN A 471 15.09 41.48 -1.48
C GLN A 471 15.85 41.51 -2.81
N ILE A 472 16.94 40.73 -2.92
CA ILE A 472 17.83 40.76 -4.07
C ILE A 472 17.27 39.90 -5.22
N ASP A 473 16.85 38.67 -4.93
CA ASP A 473 16.37 37.74 -5.96
C ASP A 473 15.00 38.16 -6.55
N THR A 474 14.19 38.86 -5.75
CA THR A 474 12.85 39.31 -6.17
C THR A 474 12.93 40.45 -7.19
N LEU A 475 13.96 41.31 -7.12
CA LEU A 475 14.08 42.48 -8.00
C LEU A 475 14.61 42.14 -9.40
N GLU A 476 15.52 41.18 -9.50
CA GLU A 476 16.16 40.84 -10.78
C GLU A 476 15.22 40.02 -11.68
N LEU A 477 14.49 39.07 -11.11
CA LEU A 477 13.58 38.21 -11.86
C LEU A 477 12.32 38.94 -12.37
N LEU A 478 11.81 39.93 -11.63
CA LEU A 478 10.64 40.71 -12.05
C LEU A 478 10.93 41.63 -13.24
N CYS A 479 12.15 42.17 -13.32
CA CYS A 479 12.55 43.03 -14.44
C CYS A 479 12.66 42.27 -15.76
N GLU A 480 13.10 41.02 -15.75
CA GLU A 480 13.37 40.27 -16.97
C GLU A 480 12.13 39.54 -17.50
N ASP A 481 11.27 39.07 -16.60
CA ASP A 481 10.03 38.36 -16.97
C ASP A 481 8.96 39.33 -17.50
N SER A 482 8.93 40.58 -17.01
CA SER A 482 8.03 41.62 -17.51
C SER A 482 8.28 41.94 -18.99
N ARG A 483 9.56 42.14 -19.38
CA ARG A 483 9.94 42.45 -20.76
C ARG A 483 9.64 41.31 -21.74
N LYS A 484 9.77 40.06 -21.31
CA LYS A 484 9.48 38.87 -22.15
C LYS A 484 7.97 38.63 -22.31
N ARG A 485 7.16 38.99 -21.31
CA ARG A 485 5.70 38.81 -21.34
C ARG A 485 5.00 39.81 -22.27
N GLU A 486 5.43 41.07 -22.31
CA GLU A 486 4.83 42.09 -23.21
C GLU A 486 5.02 41.74 -24.70
N ALA A 487 6.22 41.28 -25.08
CA ALA A 487 6.49 40.85 -26.45
C ALA A 487 5.64 39.63 -26.86
N LYS A 488 5.45 38.68 -25.93
CA LYS A 488 4.71 37.44 -26.21
C LYS A 488 3.19 37.63 -26.23
N LEU A 489 2.66 38.54 -25.40
CA LEU A 489 1.22 38.87 -25.39
C LEU A 489 0.77 39.49 -26.71
N THR A 490 1.61 40.32 -27.31
CA THR A 490 1.31 40.99 -28.58
C THR A 490 1.23 40.00 -29.74
N ALA A 491 2.11 38.98 -29.76
CA ALA A 491 2.08 37.92 -30.76
C ALA A 491 0.87 36.96 -30.59
N LEU A 492 0.61 36.52 -29.36
CA LEU A 492 -0.51 35.60 -29.05
C LEU A 492 -1.89 36.23 -29.28
N SER A 493 -2.01 37.56 -29.12
CA SER A 493 -3.26 38.28 -29.39
C SER A 493 -3.68 38.17 -30.87
N LEU A 494 -2.71 38.19 -31.79
CA LEU A 494 -2.96 38.11 -33.22
C LEU A 494 -3.36 36.68 -33.63
N GLU A 495 -2.64 35.69 -33.10
CA GLU A 495 -2.88 34.25 -33.36
C GLU A 495 -4.24 33.79 -32.79
N LEU A 496 -4.65 34.34 -31.64
CA LEU A 496 -5.95 34.05 -31.02
C LEU A 496 -7.13 34.61 -31.83
N GLN A 497 -6.95 35.71 -32.57
CA GLN A 497 -8.01 36.21 -33.46
C GLN A 497 -8.23 35.29 -34.66
N GLU A 498 -7.16 34.73 -35.22
CA GLU A 498 -7.24 33.79 -36.34
C GLU A 498 -7.87 32.45 -35.92
N GLN A 499 -7.44 31.90 -34.78
CA GLN A 499 -7.99 30.64 -34.26
C GLN A 499 -9.48 30.76 -33.87
N ARG A 500 -9.94 31.94 -33.42
CA ARG A 500 -11.37 32.17 -33.12
C ARG A 500 -12.24 32.18 -34.38
N ALA A 501 -11.73 32.67 -35.49
CA ALA A 501 -12.41 32.63 -36.78
C ALA A 501 -12.49 31.19 -37.31
N GLU A 502 -11.41 30.41 -37.15
CA GLU A 502 -11.37 29.01 -37.56
C GLU A 502 -12.25 28.10 -36.70
N ALA A 503 -12.24 28.29 -35.37
CA ALA A 503 -13.11 27.56 -34.45
C ALA A 503 -14.61 27.82 -34.72
N SER A 504 -14.97 29.05 -35.10
CA SER A 504 -16.36 29.37 -35.49
C SER A 504 -16.79 28.64 -36.76
N ARG A 505 -15.87 28.47 -37.73
CA ARG A 505 -16.13 27.66 -38.93
C ARG A 505 -16.28 26.17 -38.61
N LEU A 506 -15.39 25.62 -37.79
CA LEU A 506 -15.43 24.21 -37.38
C LEU A 506 -16.68 23.88 -36.57
N ASN A 507 -17.11 24.76 -35.66
CA ASN A 507 -18.34 24.55 -34.89
C ASN A 507 -19.58 24.52 -35.78
N ALA A 508 -19.66 25.40 -36.79
CA ALA A 508 -20.75 25.38 -37.76
C ALA A 508 -20.74 24.14 -38.67
N GLU A 509 -19.60 23.45 -38.79
CA GLU A 509 -19.50 22.16 -39.50
C GLU A 509 -19.82 20.97 -38.59
N ILE A 510 -19.42 21.02 -37.32
CA ILE A 510 -19.78 20.03 -36.30
C ILE A 510 -21.29 20.00 -36.11
N GLU A 511 -21.96 21.15 -35.99
CA GLU A 511 -23.43 21.20 -35.88
C GLU A 511 -24.12 20.55 -37.09
N ARG A 512 -23.60 20.74 -38.30
CA ARG A 512 -24.12 20.07 -39.50
C ARG A 512 -23.88 18.57 -39.48
N ARG A 513 -22.75 18.10 -38.95
CA ARG A 513 -22.44 16.66 -38.82
C ARG A 513 -23.25 16.00 -37.71
N GLU A 514 -23.51 16.70 -36.61
CA GLU A 514 -24.37 16.22 -35.53
C GLU A 514 -25.84 16.11 -35.98
N GLN A 515 -26.32 17.06 -36.78
CA GLN A 515 -27.65 16.98 -37.38
C GLN A 515 -27.79 15.75 -38.28
N ARG A 516 -26.80 15.49 -39.15
CA ARG A 516 -26.77 14.28 -39.99
C ARG A 516 -26.62 13.00 -39.18
N ALA A 517 -25.77 13.00 -38.14
CA ALA A 517 -25.60 11.84 -37.28
C ALA A 517 -26.89 11.51 -36.50
N LYS A 518 -27.69 12.52 -36.12
CA LYS A 518 -29.02 12.31 -35.52
C LYS A 518 -30.00 11.69 -36.51
N GLU A 519 -30.01 12.16 -37.76
CA GLU A 519 -30.84 11.60 -38.83
C GLU A 519 -30.45 10.15 -39.17
N ASP A 520 -29.15 9.87 -39.30
CA ASP A 520 -28.61 8.53 -39.53
C ASP A 520 -28.86 7.60 -38.34
N GLN A 521 -28.81 8.11 -37.10
CA GLN A 521 -29.12 7.36 -35.90
C GLN A 521 -30.61 7.00 -35.81
N ILE A 522 -31.51 7.90 -36.23
CA ILE A 522 -32.95 7.61 -36.33
C ILE A 522 -33.21 6.54 -37.39
N LEU A 523 -32.50 6.60 -38.52
CA LEU A 523 -32.59 5.60 -39.58
C LEU A 523 -32.07 4.23 -39.12
N LEU A 524 -30.96 4.21 -38.38
CA LEU A 524 -30.34 3.01 -37.82
C LEU A 524 -31.21 2.40 -36.72
N ILE A 525 -31.87 3.22 -35.88
CA ILE A 525 -32.83 2.75 -34.88
C ILE A 525 -34.01 2.06 -35.57
N ARG A 526 -34.57 2.66 -36.62
CA ARG A 526 -35.65 2.03 -37.40
C ARG A 526 -35.23 0.72 -38.08
N GLN A 527 -34.01 0.65 -38.62
CA GLN A 527 -33.46 -0.61 -39.15
C GLN A 527 -33.25 -1.67 -38.08
N LYS A 528 -32.78 -1.26 -36.89
CA LYS A 528 -32.57 -2.17 -35.75
C LYS A 528 -33.88 -2.64 -35.13
N ASP A 529 -34.91 -1.82 -35.12
CA ASP A 529 -36.26 -2.21 -34.69
C ASP A 529 -36.84 -3.27 -35.63
N LEU A 530 -36.65 -3.12 -36.94
CA LEU A 530 -37.05 -4.13 -37.94
C LEU A 530 -36.27 -5.44 -37.80
N GLU A 531 -34.96 -5.37 -37.51
CA GLU A 531 -34.14 -6.54 -37.19
C GLU A 531 -34.60 -7.21 -35.88
N ILE A 532 -34.94 -6.44 -34.85
CA ILE A 532 -35.45 -6.97 -33.57
C ILE A 532 -36.79 -7.67 -33.79
N GLU A 533 -37.65 -7.15 -34.67
CA GLU A 533 -38.92 -7.77 -35.01
C GLU A 533 -38.76 -9.09 -35.79
N ASN A 534 -37.78 -9.14 -36.69
CA ASN A 534 -37.37 -10.39 -37.36
C ASN A 534 -36.74 -11.38 -36.36
N TYR A 535 -35.87 -10.93 -35.45
CA TYR A 535 -35.32 -11.76 -34.39
C TYR A 535 -36.40 -12.27 -33.43
N ARG A 536 -37.46 -11.50 -33.15
CA ARG A 536 -38.60 -11.95 -32.35
C ARG A 536 -39.40 -13.03 -33.07
N ARG A 537 -39.58 -12.91 -34.39
CA ARG A 537 -40.17 -13.96 -35.23
C ARG A 537 -39.30 -15.23 -35.28
N ASP A 538 -37.99 -15.08 -35.39
CA ASP A 538 -37.05 -16.21 -35.36
C ASP A 538 -37.04 -16.88 -33.99
N VAL A 539 -37.03 -16.11 -32.90
CA VAL A 539 -37.11 -16.64 -31.53
C VAL A 539 -38.44 -17.35 -31.27
N ALA A 540 -39.55 -16.89 -31.84
CA ALA A 540 -40.83 -17.58 -31.79
C ALA A 540 -40.81 -18.90 -32.60
N ALA A 541 -40.08 -18.95 -33.72
CA ALA A 541 -39.85 -20.18 -34.49
C ALA A 541 -38.89 -21.16 -33.79
N TYR A 542 -37.94 -20.67 -32.98
CA TYR A 542 -36.99 -21.48 -32.20
C TYR A 542 -37.57 -22.05 -30.89
N ALA A 543 -38.74 -21.58 -30.44
CA ALA A 543 -39.38 -22.04 -29.20
C ALA A 543 -39.91 -23.50 -29.26
N GLY A 544 -39.88 -24.14 -30.43
CA GLY A 544 -40.24 -25.56 -30.61
C GLY A 544 -39.07 -26.51 -30.95
N SER A 545 -37.82 -26.03 -31.00
CA SER A 545 -36.68 -26.80 -31.52
C SER A 545 -35.72 -27.28 -30.42
N LEU A 546 -35.26 -28.54 -30.52
CA LEU A 546 -34.34 -29.20 -29.57
C LEU A 546 -32.95 -28.55 -29.45
N SER A 547 -32.59 -27.57 -30.27
CA SER A 547 -31.29 -26.88 -30.18
C SER A 547 -31.17 -25.91 -28.99
N TRP A 548 -32.29 -25.48 -28.39
CA TRP A 548 -32.33 -24.49 -27.31
C TRP A 548 -31.76 -25.00 -25.97
N LYS A 549 -31.61 -26.33 -25.81
CA LYS A 549 -31.04 -26.95 -24.60
C LYS A 549 -29.50 -26.96 -24.58
N VAL A 550 -28.82 -26.61 -25.67
CA VAL A 550 -27.36 -26.81 -25.81
C VAL A 550 -26.53 -25.52 -25.66
N THR A 551 -27.11 -24.33 -25.78
CA THR A 551 -26.35 -23.06 -25.82
C THR A 551 -26.25 -22.29 -24.50
N LEU A 552 -26.64 -22.90 -23.37
CA LEU A 552 -26.46 -22.33 -22.02
C LEU A 552 -25.00 -21.96 -21.66
N PRO A 553 -23.94 -22.69 -22.10
CA PRO A 553 -22.56 -22.39 -21.71
C PRO A 553 -21.99 -21.08 -22.31
N LEU A 554 -22.48 -20.63 -23.46
CA LEU A 554 -21.95 -19.45 -24.15
C LEU A 554 -22.45 -18.12 -23.53
N ARG A 555 -23.51 -18.16 -22.72
CA ARG A 555 -24.03 -16.95 -22.05
C ARG A 555 -23.16 -16.51 -20.86
N MET A 556 -22.44 -17.43 -20.20
CA MET A 556 -21.49 -17.10 -19.13
C MET A 556 -20.24 -16.35 -19.63
N ALA A 557 -19.84 -16.55 -20.89
CA ALA A 557 -18.69 -15.87 -21.47
C ALA A 557 -18.90 -14.33 -21.63
N ARG A 558 -20.15 -13.86 -21.66
CA ARG A 558 -20.49 -12.43 -21.80
C ARG A 558 -20.31 -11.62 -20.51
N GLU A 559 -20.23 -12.29 -19.36
CA GLU A 559 -20.07 -11.68 -18.03
C GLU A 559 -18.59 -11.41 -17.71
N ILE A 560 -17.70 -12.28 -18.21
CA ILE A 560 -16.23 -12.16 -18.15
C ILE A 560 -15.75 -10.90 -18.92
N GLY A 561 -16.36 -10.61 -20.07
CA GLY A 561 -16.05 -9.41 -20.86
C GLY A 561 -16.43 -8.09 -20.15
N ARG A 562 -17.42 -8.09 -19.25
CA ARG A 562 -17.82 -6.90 -18.46
C ARG A 562 -16.86 -6.62 -17.30
N ARG A 563 -16.25 -7.65 -16.70
CA ARG A 563 -15.20 -7.51 -15.65
C ARG A 563 -13.88 -7.00 -16.22
N ALA A 564 -13.44 -7.52 -17.37
CA ALA A 564 -12.25 -7.04 -18.07
C ALA A 564 -12.35 -5.54 -18.43
N LYS A 565 -13.53 -5.06 -18.86
CA LYS A 565 -13.78 -3.65 -19.18
C LYS A 565 -13.73 -2.72 -17.96
N ARG A 566 -14.10 -3.19 -16.76
CA ARG A 566 -14.03 -2.42 -15.50
C ARG A 566 -12.59 -2.30 -14.97
N GLY A 567 -11.81 -3.37 -15.07
CA GLY A 567 -10.37 -3.37 -14.71
C GLY A 567 -9.51 -2.50 -15.65
N LEU A 568 -9.78 -2.56 -16.97
CA LEU A 568 -9.17 -1.67 -17.96
C LEU A 568 -9.57 -0.21 -17.74
N LYS A 569 -10.84 0.10 -17.41
CA LYS A 569 -11.25 1.46 -17.03
C LYS A 569 -10.52 1.98 -15.79
N LYS A 570 -10.30 1.15 -14.76
CA LYS A 570 -9.58 1.55 -13.53
C LYS A 570 -8.08 1.77 -13.76
N LYS A 571 -7.41 0.88 -14.53
CA LYS A 571 -6.00 1.03 -14.91
C LYS A 571 -5.78 2.20 -15.87
N ALA A 572 -6.66 2.36 -16.86
CA ALA A 572 -6.62 3.52 -17.76
C ALA A 572 -6.87 4.82 -16.98
N LYS A 573 -7.78 4.83 -16.00
CA LYS A 573 -8.02 6.00 -15.14
C LYS A 573 -6.80 6.37 -14.30
N SER A 574 -6.11 5.42 -13.67
CA SER A 574 -4.92 5.74 -12.88
C SER A 574 -3.71 6.12 -13.75
N LEU A 575 -3.56 5.51 -14.93
CA LEU A 575 -2.55 5.91 -15.93
C LEU A 575 -2.86 7.29 -16.52
N LEU A 576 -4.12 7.59 -16.86
CA LEU A 576 -4.56 8.91 -17.31
C LEU A 576 -4.42 9.96 -16.21
N GLN A 577 -4.66 9.62 -14.93
CA GLN A 577 -4.39 10.51 -13.80
C GLN A 577 -2.88 10.79 -13.66
N ARG A 578 -2.03 9.77 -13.70
CA ARG A 578 -0.57 9.94 -13.64
C ARG A 578 -0.03 10.72 -14.84
N TYR A 579 -0.56 10.46 -16.03
CA TYR A 579 -0.22 11.16 -17.27
C TYR A 579 -0.76 12.59 -17.27
N ALA A 580 -1.93 12.87 -16.68
CA ALA A 580 -2.46 14.23 -16.49
C ALA A 580 -1.67 15.01 -15.43
N ILE A 581 -1.22 14.35 -14.35
CA ILE A 581 -0.31 14.92 -13.33
C ILE A 581 1.05 15.27 -13.97
N GLN A 582 1.61 14.39 -14.82
CA GLN A 582 2.83 14.67 -15.57
C GLN A 582 2.65 15.74 -16.66
N ARG A 583 1.51 15.77 -17.37
CA ARG A 583 1.21 16.78 -18.39
C ARG A 583 0.97 18.17 -17.78
N ASN A 584 0.38 18.25 -16.59
CA ASN A 584 0.17 19.52 -15.87
C ASN A 584 1.45 20.12 -15.29
N ARG A 585 2.54 19.34 -15.08
CA ARG A 585 3.85 19.90 -14.71
C ARG A 585 4.38 20.91 -15.73
N ASN A 586 3.95 20.82 -16.99
CA ASN A 586 4.37 21.73 -18.07
C ASN A 586 3.39 22.90 -18.31
N SER A 587 2.29 22.99 -17.55
CA SER A 587 1.26 24.02 -17.68
C SER A 587 1.11 24.77 -16.35
N ARG A 588 1.91 25.82 -16.16
CA ARG A 588 1.60 26.83 -15.12
C ARG A 588 0.25 27.48 -15.49
N TYR A 589 -0.79 27.09 -14.76
CA TYR A 589 -2.12 27.72 -14.67
C TYR A 589 -3.23 27.38 -15.70
N ALA A 590 -3.00 26.67 -16.82
CA ALA A 590 -3.99 26.65 -17.91
C ALA A 590 -5.40 26.10 -17.57
N GLY A 591 -5.55 25.27 -16.52
CA GLY A 591 -6.85 24.72 -16.12
C GLY A 591 -7.60 25.47 -15.01
N LEU A 592 -6.93 26.32 -14.22
CA LEU A 592 -7.54 27.14 -13.16
C LEU A 592 -7.74 28.61 -13.57
N THR A 593 -7.26 28.99 -14.76
CA THR A 593 -7.44 30.31 -15.39
C THR A 593 -8.68 30.33 -16.27
N GLY A 594 -9.84 30.50 -15.64
CA GLY A 594 -11.11 30.73 -16.34
C GLY A 594 -11.94 31.75 -15.56
N ARG A 595 -12.76 32.55 -16.26
CA ARG A 595 -13.70 33.45 -15.59
C ARG A 595 -14.74 32.59 -14.86
N LEU A 596 -14.78 32.71 -13.54
CA LEU A 596 -15.75 32.02 -12.70
C LEU A 596 -17.16 32.58 -13.00
N PRO A 597 -18.13 31.76 -13.46
CA PRO A 597 -19.43 32.26 -13.90
C PRO A 597 -20.35 32.75 -12.77
N HIS A 598 -20.20 32.28 -11.53
CA HIS A 598 -21.03 32.72 -10.40
C HIS A 598 -20.38 33.84 -9.60
N LYS A 599 -21.21 34.58 -8.86
CA LYS A 599 -20.74 35.61 -7.92
C LYS A 599 -20.24 35.03 -6.60
N GLN A 600 -20.67 33.82 -6.24
CA GLN A 600 -20.32 33.13 -5.00
C GLN A 600 -20.05 31.65 -5.26
N TYR A 601 -19.16 31.07 -4.46
CA TYR A 601 -18.74 29.68 -4.52
C TYR A 601 -18.67 29.05 -3.13
N ALA A 602 -19.18 27.82 -3.02
CA ALA A 602 -18.94 26.96 -1.87
C ALA A 602 -17.68 26.10 -2.10
N LEU A 603 -16.81 26.05 -1.10
CA LEU A 603 -15.62 25.21 -1.10
C LEU A 603 -15.94 23.86 -0.46
N VAL A 604 -15.74 22.77 -1.19
CA VAL A 604 -16.14 21.42 -0.78
C VAL A 604 -14.90 20.54 -0.66
N PHE A 605 -14.61 20.04 0.54
CA PHE A 605 -13.56 19.06 0.80
C PHE A 605 -14.15 17.65 0.91
N SER A 606 -13.56 16.70 0.21
CA SER A 606 -14.06 15.32 0.13
C SER A 606 -12.95 14.33 -0.18
N HIS A 607 -13.23 13.03 -0.11
CA HIS A 607 -12.23 11.99 -0.30
C HIS A 607 -12.16 11.43 -1.74
N THR A 608 -13.15 11.68 -2.60
CA THR A 608 -13.15 11.30 -4.02
C THR A 608 -13.86 12.33 -4.89
N ASN A 609 -13.71 12.22 -6.21
CA ASN A 609 -14.46 13.01 -7.20
C ASN A 609 -15.92 12.53 -7.27
N TYR A 610 -16.89 13.38 -6.90
CA TYR A 610 -18.32 13.01 -6.88
C TYR A 610 -18.90 12.78 -8.28
N LEU A 611 -18.22 13.22 -9.34
CA LEU A 611 -18.64 12.99 -10.72
C LEU A 611 -18.27 11.60 -11.24
N GLU A 612 -17.36 10.89 -10.57
CA GLU A 612 -16.82 9.62 -11.03
C GLU A 612 -17.15 8.44 -10.10
N SER A 613 -17.46 8.72 -8.84
CA SER A 613 -17.78 7.76 -7.80
C SER A 613 -19.19 8.02 -7.28
N MET A 614 -19.98 6.96 -7.06
CA MET A 614 -21.39 7.06 -6.63
C MET A 614 -21.63 6.27 -5.34
N GLY A 615 -20.90 6.64 -4.28
CA GLY A 615 -21.16 6.21 -2.91
C GLY A 615 -22.19 7.09 -2.21
N GLY A 616 -22.51 6.80 -0.94
CA GLY A 616 -23.50 7.56 -0.16
C GLY A 616 -23.08 9.03 0.05
N THR A 617 -21.80 9.26 0.36
CA THR A 617 -21.23 10.61 0.52
C THR A 617 -21.24 11.37 -0.80
N GLU A 618 -20.83 10.74 -1.90
CA GLU A 618 -20.84 11.39 -3.22
C GLU A 618 -22.24 11.71 -3.72
N LYS A 619 -23.25 10.86 -3.46
CA LYS A 619 -24.67 11.18 -3.72
C LYS A 619 -25.09 12.46 -3.02
N TYR A 620 -24.69 12.63 -1.75
CA TYR A 620 -25.04 13.84 -1.00
C TYR A 620 -24.33 15.08 -1.56
N ILE A 621 -23.04 14.98 -1.87
CA ILE A 621 -22.29 16.09 -2.47
C ILE A 621 -22.89 16.48 -3.82
N TYR A 622 -23.31 15.51 -4.63
CA TYR A 622 -23.96 15.75 -5.92
C TYR A 622 -25.29 16.51 -5.76
N GLU A 623 -26.17 16.07 -4.85
CA GLU A 623 -27.42 16.79 -4.58
C GLU A 623 -27.16 18.19 -3.99
N GLN A 624 -26.15 18.33 -3.12
CA GLN A 624 -25.72 19.63 -2.58
C GLN A 624 -25.25 20.57 -3.69
N ALA A 625 -24.40 20.08 -4.59
CA ALA A 625 -23.88 20.88 -5.71
C ALA A 625 -25.01 21.30 -6.67
N SER A 626 -25.94 20.39 -6.95
CA SER A 626 -27.14 20.69 -7.75
C SER A 626 -28.02 21.76 -7.08
N TYR A 627 -28.28 21.63 -5.78
CA TYR A 627 -29.05 22.61 -5.00
C TYR A 627 -28.38 23.99 -4.96
N LEU A 628 -27.07 24.05 -4.73
CA LEU A 628 -26.31 25.30 -4.71
C LEU A 628 -26.34 25.99 -6.09
N SER A 629 -26.15 25.22 -7.16
CA SER A 629 -26.20 25.71 -8.54
C SER A 629 -27.58 26.31 -8.89
N GLN A 630 -28.67 25.65 -8.49
CA GLN A 630 -30.04 26.18 -8.64
C GLN A 630 -30.25 27.50 -7.88
N ASN A 631 -29.52 27.70 -6.78
CA ASN A 631 -29.51 28.94 -6.00
C ASN A 631 -28.40 29.92 -6.41
N ASN A 632 -27.83 29.75 -7.61
CA ASN A 632 -26.81 30.61 -8.22
C ASN A 632 -25.49 30.71 -7.42
N VAL A 633 -25.16 29.67 -6.65
CA VAL A 633 -23.89 29.49 -5.95
C VAL A 633 -23.10 28.39 -6.64
N GLY A 634 -21.90 28.69 -7.10
CA GLY A 634 -21.02 27.69 -7.71
C GLY A 634 -20.39 26.76 -6.68
N THR A 635 -19.80 25.66 -7.13
CA THR A 635 -19.08 24.72 -6.26
C THR A 635 -17.63 24.55 -6.71
N ILE A 636 -16.73 24.54 -5.74
CA ILE A 636 -15.31 24.20 -5.91
C ILE A 636 -15.03 23.00 -5.02
N GLN A 637 -14.88 21.82 -5.61
CA GLN A 637 -14.51 20.63 -4.87
C GLN A 637 -13.01 20.40 -4.96
N ILE A 638 -12.41 20.07 -3.81
CA ILE A 638 -11.03 19.58 -3.71
C ILE A 638 -11.07 18.17 -3.12
N PHE A 639 -10.30 17.25 -3.72
CA PHE A 639 -10.18 15.86 -3.26
C PHE A 639 -8.76 15.30 -3.50
N PRO A 640 -8.30 14.29 -2.75
CA PRO A 640 -6.97 13.70 -2.92
C PRO A 640 -6.82 13.02 -4.29
N GLY A 641 -5.72 13.30 -5.00
CA GLY A 641 -5.39 12.63 -6.25
C GLY A 641 -4.89 11.19 -6.09
N GLN A 642 -4.47 10.85 -4.87
CA GLN A 642 -4.06 9.51 -4.46
C GLN A 642 -4.33 9.33 -2.95
N SER A 643 -4.08 8.13 -2.42
CA SER A 643 -4.26 7.86 -1.00
C SER A 643 -3.09 8.42 -0.17
N TYR A 644 -3.38 9.35 0.73
CA TYR A 644 -2.46 9.82 1.77
C TYR A 644 -2.91 9.31 3.15
N SER A 645 -1.96 9.23 4.09
CA SER A 645 -2.27 8.95 5.49
C SER A 645 -2.53 10.27 6.23
N LEU A 646 -3.54 10.29 7.09
CA LEU A 646 -3.95 11.47 7.85
C LEU A 646 -2.80 12.02 8.72
N LEU A 647 -2.04 11.12 9.33
CA LEU A 647 -0.98 11.43 10.29
C LEU A 647 0.42 11.48 9.66
N HIS A 648 0.65 10.76 8.56
CA HIS A 648 1.97 10.74 7.92
C HIS A 648 2.14 11.95 7.00
N THR A 649 3.31 12.58 7.07
CA THR A 649 3.62 13.72 6.20
C THR A 649 4.37 13.26 4.96
N LYS A 650 3.87 13.65 3.80
CA LYS A 650 4.56 13.47 2.51
C LYS A 650 4.79 14.83 1.87
N GLU A 651 5.97 15.00 1.29
CA GLU A 651 6.26 16.14 0.42
C GLU A 651 5.69 15.89 -0.98
N ASP A 652 5.30 16.96 -1.68
CA ASP A 652 4.71 16.92 -3.02
C ASP A 652 3.39 16.13 -3.14
N THR A 653 2.36 16.62 -2.45
CA THR A 653 0.99 16.13 -2.57
C THR A 653 0.19 16.82 -3.67
N PHE A 654 -0.71 16.07 -4.29
CA PHE A 654 -1.53 16.48 -5.42
C PHE A 654 -3.01 16.21 -5.13
N TYR A 655 -3.83 17.20 -5.42
CA TYR A 655 -5.27 17.16 -5.22
C TYR A 655 -5.99 17.51 -6.53
N GLY A 656 -7.08 16.80 -6.78
CA GLY A 656 -7.97 17.08 -7.90
C GLY A 656 -8.89 18.25 -7.56
N VAL A 657 -9.18 19.07 -8.57
CA VAL A 657 -10.10 20.21 -8.43
C VAL A 657 -11.24 20.06 -9.43
N VAL A 658 -12.48 20.19 -8.95
CA VAL A 658 -13.70 20.28 -9.78
C VAL A 658 -14.36 21.63 -9.53
N VAL A 659 -14.76 22.33 -10.60
CA VAL A 659 -15.47 23.60 -10.50
C VAL A 659 -16.76 23.50 -11.31
N ASN A 660 -17.92 23.64 -10.67
CA ASN A 660 -19.25 23.53 -11.30
C ASN A 660 -19.38 22.30 -12.22
N ASP A 661 -19.21 21.10 -11.64
CA ASP A 661 -19.28 19.83 -12.37
C ASP A 661 -18.21 19.64 -13.48
N GLN A 662 -17.21 20.52 -13.57
CA GLN A 662 -16.11 20.38 -14.52
C GLN A 662 -14.79 20.06 -13.80
N PHE A 663 -14.24 18.88 -14.08
CA PHE A 663 -12.92 18.50 -13.59
C PHE A 663 -11.82 19.36 -14.25
N ARG A 664 -11.06 20.08 -13.43
CA ARG A 664 -10.02 21.03 -13.86
C ARG A 664 -8.62 20.43 -13.90
N GLY A 665 -8.40 19.27 -13.29
CA GLY A 665 -7.10 18.61 -13.24
C GLY A 665 -6.59 18.38 -11.82
N PHE A 666 -5.35 17.88 -11.74
CA PHE A 666 -4.61 17.70 -10.49
C PHE A 666 -3.57 18.80 -10.35
N TYR A 667 -3.45 19.30 -9.12
CA TYR A 667 -2.59 20.42 -8.75
C TYR A 667 -1.94 20.12 -7.40
N SER A 668 -0.75 20.64 -7.19
CA SER A 668 -0.12 20.61 -5.87
C SER A 668 -0.90 21.44 -4.86
N VAL A 669 -0.78 21.13 -3.56
CA VAL A 669 -1.40 21.93 -2.50
C VAL A 669 -1.01 23.41 -2.59
N ARG A 670 0.24 23.71 -2.99
CA ARG A 670 0.74 25.08 -3.17
C ARG A 670 0.02 25.82 -4.29
N GLU A 671 -0.13 25.19 -5.46
CA GLU A 671 -0.85 25.78 -6.60
C GLU A 671 -2.31 26.05 -6.26
N ILE A 672 -2.96 25.15 -5.50
CA ILE A 672 -4.34 25.34 -5.05
C ILE A 672 -4.43 26.51 -4.07
N MET A 673 -3.53 26.61 -3.09
CA MET A 673 -3.49 27.75 -2.16
C MET A 673 -3.28 29.08 -2.89
N GLU A 674 -2.35 29.14 -3.85
CA GLU A 674 -2.14 30.32 -4.69
C GLU A 674 -3.41 30.70 -5.46
N TRP A 675 -4.11 29.72 -6.02
CA TRP A 675 -5.34 29.98 -6.76
C TRP A 675 -6.48 30.44 -5.85
N LEU A 676 -6.72 29.76 -4.73
CA LEU A 676 -7.73 30.14 -3.73
C LEU A 676 -7.50 31.57 -3.22
N SER A 677 -6.24 31.95 -2.99
CA SER A 677 -5.89 33.32 -2.59
C SER A 677 -6.27 34.39 -3.60
N ARG A 678 -6.43 34.07 -4.90
CA ARG A 678 -6.87 35.02 -5.94
C ARG A 678 -8.39 35.12 -6.04
N ILE A 679 -9.10 34.08 -5.62
CA ILE A 679 -10.56 33.97 -5.75
C ILE A 679 -11.31 34.07 -4.41
N HIS A 680 -10.60 34.28 -3.30
CA HIS A 680 -11.17 34.28 -1.94
C HIS A 680 -12.42 35.15 -1.79
N LYS A 681 -12.49 36.31 -2.47
CA LYS A 681 -13.64 37.22 -2.44
C LYS A 681 -14.94 36.63 -3.01
N TYR A 682 -14.83 35.53 -3.76
CA TYR A 682 -15.96 34.80 -4.31
C TYR A 682 -16.33 33.59 -3.43
N LEU A 683 -15.53 33.23 -2.43
CA LEU A 683 -15.86 32.11 -1.54
C LEU A 683 -16.88 32.55 -0.50
N ALA A 684 -17.89 31.72 -0.26
CA ALA A 684 -19.00 32.03 0.62
C ALA A 684 -19.12 31.10 1.83
N GLU A 685 -18.83 29.81 1.66
CA GLU A 685 -18.96 28.79 2.72
C GLU A 685 -17.99 27.62 2.46
N ILE A 686 -17.60 26.94 3.53
CA ILE A 686 -16.75 25.74 3.49
C ILE A 686 -17.54 24.53 3.98
N TYR A 687 -17.59 23.48 3.17
CA TYR A 687 -18.17 22.18 3.50
C TYR A 687 -17.07 21.12 3.52
N THR A 688 -16.87 20.45 4.64
CA THR A 688 -15.97 19.31 4.76
C THR A 688 -16.77 18.04 4.93
N HIS A 689 -16.82 17.21 3.89
CA HIS A 689 -17.56 15.94 3.91
C HIS A 689 -16.73 14.75 4.36
N HIS A 690 -15.44 14.71 4.01
CA HIS A 690 -14.60 13.58 4.39
C HIS A 690 -13.11 13.86 4.25
N LEU A 691 -12.31 13.36 5.19
CA LEU A 691 -10.85 13.50 5.21
C LEU A 691 -10.09 12.18 5.01
N LEU A 692 -10.76 11.10 4.60
CA LEU A 692 -10.08 9.88 4.13
C LEU A 692 -9.16 10.22 2.95
N ASN A 693 -7.98 9.61 2.94
CA ASN A 693 -6.93 9.84 1.96
C ASN A 693 -6.30 11.23 2.01
N TRP A 694 -6.65 12.09 2.97
CA TRP A 694 -5.97 13.38 3.18
C TRP A 694 -4.79 13.21 4.11
N GLN A 695 -3.80 14.11 4.00
CA GLN A 695 -2.90 14.40 5.11
C GLN A 695 -3.41 15.65 5.84
N ILE A 696 -3.50 15.59 7.17
CA ILE A 696 -4.14 16.66 7.97
C ILE A 696 -3.45 18.01 7.74
N ARG A 697 -2.12 18.00 7.57
CA ARG A 697 -1.28 19.18 7.32
C ARG A 697 -1.71 19.98 6.08
N ASP A 698 -2.06 19.30 4.98
CA ASP A 698 -2.44 20.00 3.75
C ASP A 698 -3.84 20.58 3.85
N TYR A 699 -4.74 19.81 4.45
CA TYR A 699 -6.11 20.26 4.68
C TYR A 699 -6.11 21.50 5.59
N THR A 700 -5.37 21.48 6.70
CA THR A 700 -5.25 22.64 7.58
C THR A 700 -4.56 23.83 6.90
N ALA A 701 -3.55 23.59 6.06
CA ALA A 701 -2.92 24.66 5.27
C ALA A 701 -3.90 25.32 4.29
N LEU A 702 -4.74 24.52 3.61
CA LEU A 702 -5.79 25.02 2.71
C LEU A 702 -6.85 25.82 3.47
N LEU A 703 -7.33 25.32 4.62
CA LEU A 703 -8.27 26.06 5.47
C LEU A 703 -7.69 27.41 5.90
N GLN A 704 -6.49 27.40 6.48
CA GLN A 704 -5.82 28.62 6.95
C GLN A 704 -5.56 29.61 5.81
N ASN A 705 -5.26 29.12 4.60
CA ASN A 705 -5.09 29.97 3.42
C ASN A 705 -6.37 30.74 3.07
N VAL A 706 -7.51 30.06 3.12
CA VAL A 706 -8.82 30.67 2.83
C VAL A 706 -9.21 31.64 3.94
N GLU A 707 -8.99 31.28 5.20
CA GLU A 707 -9.34 32.12 6.36
C GLU A 707 -8.57 33.43 6.47
N LYS A 708 -7.30 33.45 5.99
CA LYS A 708 -6.51 34.70 5.89
C LYS A 708 -7.22 35.79 5.09
N SER A 709 -8.17 35.40 4.25
CA SER A 709 -8.92 36.30 3.38
C SER A 709 -10.28 36.72 3.94
N GLY A 710 -10.67 36.20 5.12
CA GLY A 710 -11.94 36.47 5.79
C GLY A 710 -12.48 35.23 6.51
N VAL A 711 -13.34 35.43 7.50
CA VAL A 711 -14.01 34.33 8.22
C VAL A 711 -15.17 33.82 7.36
N LEU A 712 -15.05 32.58 6.88
CA LEU A 712 -16.12 31.88 6.17
C LEU A 712 -16.80 30.88 7.10
N PRO A 713 -18.13 30.73 7.06
CA PRO A 713 -18.80 29.67 7.79
C PRO A 713 -18.26 28.30 7.40
N GLN A 714 -17.94 27.47 8.39
CA GLN A 714 -17.42 26.13 8.21
C GLN A 714 -18.39 25.08 8.75
N THR A 715 -18.76 24.17 7.87
CA THR A 715 -19.63 23.04 8.16
C THR A 715 -18.88 21.74 7.96
N PHE A 716 -18.76 20.94 9.01
CA PHE A 716 -18.19 19.59 8.93
C PHE A 716 -19.30 18.54 8.93
N PHE A 717 -19.41 17.76 7.87
CA PHE A 717 -20.33 16.62 7.81
C PHE A 717 -19.62 15.34 8.24
N MET A 718 -20.11 14.74 9.33
CA MET A 718 -19.67 13.40 9.76
C MET A 718 -20.58 12.35 9.15
N HIS A 719 -20.30 11.97 7.90
CA HIS A 719 -21.07 10.95 7.19
C HIS A 719 -20.88 9.55 7.78
N ASP A 720 -19.77 9.30 8.46
CA ASP A 720 -19.40 8.03 9.10
C ASP A 720 -18.54 8.28 10.35
N PHE A 721 -17.93 7.21 10.88
CA PHE A 721 -17.17 7.26 12.12
C PHE A 721 -15.66 7.52 11.92
N PHE A 722 -15.21 7.93 10.73
CA PHE A 722 -13.80 8.26 10.44
C PHE A 722 -13.23 9.31 11.40
N ALA A 723 -14.07 10.26 11.81
CA ALA A 723 -13.67 11.30 12.76
C ALA A 723 -13.35 10.72 14.15
N LEU A 724 -13.93 9.57 14.51
CA LEU A 724 -13.77 8.93 15.82
C LEU A 724 -12.61 7.93 15.85
N CYS A 725 -12.30 7.30 14.72
CA CYS A 725 -11.33 6.22 14.58
C CYS A 725 -10.87 6.07 13.12
N SER A 726 -9.64 5.59 12.90
CA SER A 726 -9.15 5.25 11.56
C SER A 726 -9.93 4.11 10.88
N SER A 727 -10.65 3.29 11.67
CA SER A 727 -11.70 2.39 11.19
C SER A 727 -13.02 3.14 11.10
N TYR A 728 -13.37 3.64 9.93
CA TYR A 728 -14.63 4.37 9.69
C TYR A 728 -15.89 3.49 9.87
N HIS A 729 -15.72 2.16 9.94
CA HIS A 729 -16.77 1.20 10.30
C HIS A 729 -16.84 0.87 11.80
N MET A 730 -15.91 1.37 12.62
CA MET A 730 -15.83 1.10 14.06
C MET A 730 -15.84 -0.41 14.37
N MET A 731 -15.10 -1.18 13.59
CA MET A 731 -14.95 -2.63 13.78
C MET A 731 -13.66 -2.93 14.54
N TYR A 732 -13.77 -3.76 15.57
CA TYR A 732 -12.62 -4.21 16.35
C TYR A 732 -11.70 -5.09 15.51
N GLN A 733 -10.38 -4.84 15.61
CA GLN A 733 -9.36 -5.64 14.95
C GLN A 733 -8.20 -5.91 15.92
N PRO A 734 -7.99 -7.14 16.40
CA PRO A 734 -7.00 -7.43 17.45
C PRO A 734 -5.53 -7.23 17.01
N LYS A 735 -4.67 -6.74 17.91
CA LYS A 735 -3.22 -6.50 17.71
C LYS A 735 -2.40 -7.79 17.56
N ILE A 736 -2.79 -8.86 18.27
CA ILE A 736 -2.09 -10.14 18.33
C ILE A 736 -3.04 -11.21 17.79
N ARG A 737 -2.59 -12.05 16.85
CA ARG A 737 -3.31 -13.27 16.41
C ARG A 737 -3.22 -14.37 17.48
N GLN A 738 -3.52 -14.05 18.74
CA GLN A 738 -3.62 -15.06 19.78
C GLN A 738 -5.00 -15.69 19.68
N SER A 739 -5.00 -16.89 19.12
CA SER A 739 -6.16 -17.76 18.86
C SER A 739 -7.09 -17.32 17.72
N ILE A 740 -7.23 -18.24 16.76
CA ILE A 740 -8.29 -18.26 15.73
C ILE A 740 -9.70 -18.35 16.38
N VAL A 741 -9.77 -18.56 17.70
CA VAL A 741 -11.01 -18.66 18.47
C VAL A 741 -11.54 -17.28 18.84
N GLU A 742 -10.68 -16.34 19.26
CA GLU A 742 -11.09 -14.95 19.57
C GLU A 742 -11.20 -14.07 18.31
N ALA A 743 -10.45 -14.38 17.25
CA ALA A 743 -10.48 -13.67 15.97
C ALA A 743 -11.79 -13.86 15.16
N LYS A 744 -12.78 -14.61 15.68
CA LYS A 744 -14.10 -14.80 15.07
C LYS A 744 -15.12 -13.71 15.42
N GLU A 745 -14.86 -12.85 16.40
CA GLU A 745 -15.76 -11.73 16.68
C GLU A 745 -15.37 -10.49 15.85
N ARG A 746 -15.83 -10.46 14.60
CA ARG A 746 -16.03 -9.18 13.91
C ARG A 746 -17.18 -8.45 14.63
N ARG A 747 -16.86 -7.79 15.74
CA ARG A 747 -17.81 -7.02 16.53
C ARG A 747 -17.56 -5.52 16.39
N SER A 748 -18.66 -4.77 16.44
CA SER A 748 -18.60 -3.32 16.55
C SER A 748 -18.01 -2.91 17.90
N CYS A 749 -17.11 -1.93 17.91
CA CYS A 749 -16.58 -1.35 19.15
C CYS A 749 -17.32 -0.07 19.58
N ILE A 750 -18.42 0.29 18.89
CA ILE A 750 -19.10 1.57 19.10
C ILE A 750 -19.67 1.70 20.52
N ALA A 751 -20.25 0.63 21.07
CA ALA A 751 -20.80 0.62 22.42
C ALA A 751 -19.69 0.74 23.48
N ASP A 752 -18.59 0.02 23.31
CA ASP A 752 -17.42 0.09 24.19
C ASP A 752 -16.80 1.50 24.20
N VAL A 753 -16.67 2.11 23.01
CA VAL A 753 -16.10 3.46 22.86
C VAL A 753 -17.04 4.53 23.43
N ALA A 754 -18.34 4.40 23.22
CA ALA A 754 -19.34 5.34 23.74
C ALA A 754 -19.44 5.28 25.28
N SER A 755 -19.39 4.08 25.86
CA SER A 755 -19.49 3.86 27.31
C SER A 755 -18.24 4.30 28.09
N ALA A 756 -17.06 4.24 27.48
CA ALA A 756 -15.80 4.65 28.12
C ALA A 756 -15.52 6.16 28.05
N ALA A 757 -16.49 7.00 27.64
CA ALA A 757 -16.33 8.44 27.41
C ALA A 757 -15.08 8.79 26.58
N GLY A 758 -14.72 7.94 25.60
CA GLY A 758 -13.55 8.14 24.74
C GLY A 758 -12.36 7.22 25.03
N THR A 759 -11.15 7.80 25.09
CA THR A 759 -9.83 7.20 24.81
C THR A 759 -9.39 6.02 25.69
N GLY A 760 -10.18 5.63 26.70
CA GLY A 760 -9.88 4.58 27.66
C GLY A 760 -10.51 3.21 27.41
N ALA A 761 -11.28 3.02 26.32
CA ALA A 761 -11.96 1.76 26.07
C ALA A 761 -10.95 0.59 26.01
N ALA A 762 -11.08 -0.39 26.90
CA ALA A 762 -10.15 -1.53 27.01
C ALA A 762 -10.00 -2.29 25.68
N ILE A 763 -11.09 -2.35 24.89
CA ILE A 763 -11.07 -2.94 23.55
C ILE A 763 -10.09 -2.24 22.61
N CYS A 764 -9.88 -0.93 22.73
CA CYS A 764 -8.94 -0.19 21.89
C CYS A 764 -7.48 -0.51 22.24
N GLN A 765 -7.16 -0.84 23.49
CA GLN A 765 -5.79 -1.19 23.89
C GLN A 765 -5.28 -2.44 23.18
N ASN A 766 -6.18 -3.36 22.83
CA ASN A 766 -5.86 -4.57 22.08
C ASN A 766 -6.23 -4.45 20.59
N CYS A 767 -6.60 -3.27 20.09
CA CYS A 767 -6.98 -3.05 18.70
C CYS A 767 -5.82 -2.47 17.85
N THR A 768 -5.64 -2.91 16.61
CA THR A 768 -4.68 -2.33 15.65
C THR A 768 -4.93 -0.84 15.41
N HIS A 769 -6.20 -0.44 15.30
CA HIS A 769 -6.60 0.96 15.16
C HIS A 769 -6.40 1.78 16.45
N GLY A 770 -6.29 1.10 17.60
CA GLY A 770 -6.05 1.73 18.89
C GLY A 770 -4.63 2.27 19.07
N ILE A 771 -3.65 1.82 18.27
CA ILE A 771 -2.24 2.24 18.38
C ILE A 771 -2.10 3.75 18.16
N VAL A 772 -2.76 4.28 17.14
CA VAL A 772 -2.68 5.69 16.74
C VAL A 772 -3.94 6.47 17.11
N LEU A 773 -4.86 5.89 17.89
CA LEU A 773 -6.17 6.49 18.13
C LEU A 773 -6.10 7.85 18.84
N ALA A 774 -5.17 8.00 19.79
CA ALA A 774 -4.95 9.27 20.47
C ALA A 774 -4.45 10.34 19.49
N GLU A 775 -3.38 10.05 18.74
CA GLU A 775 -2.84 10.95 17.72
C GLU A 775 -3.86 11.30 16.63
N TRP A 776 -4.67 10.31 16.21
CA TRP A 776 -5.74 10.49 15.23
C TRP A 776 -6.78 11.50 15.69
N ARG A 777 -7.25 11.37 16.93
CA ARG A 777 -8.25 12.28 17.51
C ARG A 777 -7.66 13.66 17.76
N GLU A 778 -6.42 13.75 18.25
CA GLU A 778 -5.71 15.01 18.45
C GLU A 778 -5.47 15.75 17.12
N ALA A 779 -5.18 15.03 16.02
CA ALA A 779 -5.03 15.65 14.71
C ALA A 779 -6.35 16.24 14.17
N LEU A 780 -7.48 15.58 14.42
CA LEU A 780 -8.79 16.04 13.95
C LEU A 780 -9.44 17.08 14.87
N LYS A 781 -9.10 17.07 16.16
CA LYS A 781 -9.72 17.95 17.17
C LYS A 781 -9.67 19.43 16.77
N PRO A 782 -8.54 20.02 16.33
CA PRO A 782 -8.52 21.41 15.87
C PRO A 782 -9.52 21.71 14.76
N VAL A 783 -9.65 20.80 13.77
CA VAL A 783 -10.58 20.95 12.65
C VAL A 783 -12.04 20.96 13.13
N LEU A 784 -12.38 20.05 14.05
CA LEU A 784 -13.72 19.96 14.61
C LEU A 784 -14.06 21.17 15.49
N HIS A 785 -13.10 21.65 16.28
CA HIS A 785 -13.26 22.84 17.11
C HIS A 785 -13.37 24.13 16.30
N GLN A 786 -12.68 24.20 15.17
CA GLN A 786 -12.73 25.33 14.26
C GLN A 786 -14.07 25.43 13.51
N SER A 787 -14.69 24.28 13.24
CA SER A 787 -15.97 24.23 12.54
C SER A 787 -17.07 24.96 13.32
N ASP A 788 -17.87 25.78 12.63
CA ASP A 788 -19.02 26.47 13.23
C ASP A 788 -20.14 25.49 13.56
N ARG A 789 -20.33 24.50 12.68
CA ARG A 789 -21.34 23.46 12.82
C ARG A 789 -20.79 22.08 12.44
N ILE A 790 -21.25 21.07 13.15
CA ILE A 790 -20.96 19.67 12.86
C ILE A 790 -22.28 18.98 12.56
N VAL A 791 -22.46 18.55 11.31
CA VAL A 791 -23.69 17.91 10.87
C VAL A 791 -23.50 16.40 10.92
N VAL A 792 -24.33 15.73 11.69
CA VAL A 792 -24.38 14.27 11.81
C VAL A 792 -25.71 13.75 11.25
N PRO A 793 -25.74 12.57 10.63
CA PRO A 793 -26.93 12.09 9.94
C PRO A 793 -28.07 11.61 10.86
N SER A 794 -27.79 11.32 12.12
CA SER A 794 -28.78 10.79 13.06
C SER A 794 -28.42 11.02 14.53
N ASP A 795 -29.42 10.87 15.41
CA ASP A 795 -29.20 10.94 16.85
C ASP A 795 -28.27 9.84 17.36
N PHE A 796 -28.28 8.66 16.74
CA PHE A 796 -27.33 7.59 17.04
C PHE A 796 -25.87 8.05 16.87
N VAL A 797 -25.58 8.74 15.76
CA VAL A 797 -24.25 9.31 15.52
C VAL A 797 -23.97 10.47 16.47
N LYS A 798 -24.96 11.34 16.75
CA LYS A 798 -24.80 12.45 17.72
C LYS A 798 -24.38 11.94 19.09
N VAL A 799 -25.06 10.94 19.64
CA VAL A 799 -24.74 10.36 20.95
C VAL A 799 -23.33 9.78 20.95
N THR A 800 -22.98 9.05 19.88
CA THR A 800 -21.63 8.45 19.74
C THR A 800 -20.53 9.52 19.67
N VAL A 801 -20.75 10.58 18.88
CA VAL A 801 -19.78 11.67 18.73
C VAL A 801 -19.66 12.47 20.03
N ALA A 802 -20.77 12.78 20.70
CA ALA A 802 -20.77 13.51 21.98
C ALA A 802 -20.06 12.74 23.10
N ALA A 803 -20.08 11.40 23.07
CA ALA A 803 -19.33 10.58 24.01
C ALA A 803 -17.81 10.65 23.79
N VAL A 804 -17.35 10.88 22.56
CA VAL A 804 -15.92 10.98 22.20
C VAL A 804 -15.40 12.42 22.28
N TYR A 805 -16.22 13.38 21.87
CA TYR A 805 -15.92 14.81 21.82
C TYR A 805 -17.00 15.61 22.57
N PRO A 806 -17.03 15.53 23.92
CA PRO A 806 -18.07 16.19 24.71
C PRO A 806 -18.03 17.72 24.59
N ASP A 807 -16.86 18.28 24.32
CA ASP A 807 -16.57 19.71 24.20
C ASP A 807 -17.15 20.38 22.95
N ILE A 808 -17.51 19.62 21.90
CA ILE A 808 -18.13 20.14 20.68
C ILE A 808 -19.62 19.83 20.58
N THR A 809 -20.23 19.23 21.60
CA THR A 809 -21.64 18.77 21.60
C THR A 809 -22.62 19.87 21.21
N ASN A 810 -22.40 21.11 21.66
CA ASN A 810 -23.24 22.27 21.35
C ASN A 810 -23.18 22.69 19.87
N LYS A 811 -22.18 22.24 19.10
CA LYS A 811 -22.02 22.46 17.67
C LYS A 811 -22.65 21.37 16.81
N ILE A 812 -23.00 20.23 17.40
CA ILE A 812 -23.57 19.09 16.68
C ILE A 812 -25.03 19.37 16.30
N ARG A 813 -25.38 19.16 15.03
CA ARG A 813 -26.72 19.26 14.47
C ARG A 813 -27.08 17.95 13.78
N VAL A 814 -28.20 17.36 14.19
CA VAL A 814 -28.70 16.12 13.58
C VAL A 814 -29.50 16.50 12.35
N ARG A 815 -29.07 16.00 11.19
CA ARG A 815 -29.75 16.20 9.92
C ARG A 815 -29.44 15.04 8.98
N GLY A 816 -30.43 14.19 8.74
CA GLY A 816 -30.34 13.10 7.76
C GLY A 816 -30.17 13.64 6.33
N HIS A 817 -29.67 12.81 5.41
CA HIS A 817 -29.38 13.28 4.04
C HIS A 817 -30.63 13.57 3.19
N LEU A 818 -31.75 12.89 3.46
CA LEU A 818 -33.04 13.13 2.80
C LEU A 818 -34.14 13.42 3.82
N ILE A 819 -35.19 14.07 3.34
CA ILE A 819 -36.46 14.28 4.05
C ILE A 819 -37.58 13.50 3.35
N PHE A 820 -38.62 13.19 4.12
CA PHE A 820 -39.80 12.48 3.66
C PHE A 820 -40.96 13.45 3.46
N ASP A 821 -41.46 13.56 2.23
CA ASP A 821 -42.74 14.20 1.95
C ASP A 821 -43.82 13.12 1.83
N ARG A 822 -44.78 13.11 2.76
CA ARG A 822 -45.78 12.04 2.86
C ARG A 822 -46.80 12.18 1.73
N GLN A 823 -46.85 11.20 0.85
CA GLN A 823 -47.79 11.21 -0.27
C GLN A 823 -49.12 10.56 0.09
N THR A 824 -49.09 9.31 0.56
CA THR A 824 -50.31 8.50 0.69
C THR A 824 -50.14 7.37 1.70
N ILE A 825 -51.27 6.84 2.19
CA ILE A 825 -51.33 5.54 2.85
C ILE A 825 -51.89 4.55 1.83
N ILE A 826 -51.28 3.38 1.72
CA ILE A 826 -51.77 2.28 0.89
C ILE A 826 -52.04 1.05 1.76
N TYR A 827 -53.06 0.27 1.43
CA TYR A 827 -53.26 -1.03 2.05
C TYR A 827 -52.49 -2.10 1.27
N LYS A 828 -51.62 -2.84 1.95
CA LYS A 828 -50.90 -3.97 1.37
C LYS A 828 -51.64 -5.28 1.69
N PRO A 829 -52.16 -5.99 0.67
CA PRO A 829 -52.91 -7.21 0.91
C PRO A 829 -52.00 -8.32 1.45
N ARG A 830 -52.59 -9.22 2.21
CA ARG A 830 -51.93 -10.44 2.67
C ARG A 830 -51.57 -11.30 1.45
N PRO A 831 -50.30 -11.73 1.30
CA PRO A 831 -49.94 -12.61 0.20
C PRO A 831 -50.48 -14.02 0.50
N GLU A 832 -51.62 -14.43 -0.06
CA GLU A 832 -52.20 -15.76 0.19
C GLU A 832 -51.81 -16.78 -0.90
N ASN A 833 -51.84 -16.37 -2.17
CA ASN A 833 -51.66 -17.26 -3.33
C ASN A 833 -50.30 -17.09 -4.03
N ARG A 834 -49.30 -16.54 -3.33
CA ARG A 834 -47.93 -16.40 -3.84
C ARG A 834 -46.90 -16.57 -2.73
N LYS A 835 -45.65 -16.80 -3.13
CA LYS A 835 -44.51 -16.73 -2.21
C LYS A 835 -44.34 -15.31 -1.70
N ILE A 836 -43.78 -15.17 -0.50
CA ILE A 836 -43.47 -13.87 0.10
C ILE A 836 -42.24 -13.32 -0.61
N ARG A 837 -42.29 -12.08 -1.07
CA ARG A 837 -41.20 -11.43 -1.81
C ARG A 837 -40.25 -10.74 -0.85
N LEU A 838 -39.08 -11.34 -0.63
CA LEU A 838 -38.04 -10.80 0.23
C LEU A 838 -36.94 -10.17 -0.65
N ALA A 839 -36.63 -8.91 -0.43
CA ALA A 839 -35.58 -8.21 -1.14
C ALA A 839 -34.33 -7.95 -0.29
N PHE A 840 -33.15 -8.18 -0.86
CA PHE A 840 -31.92 -7.52 -0.45
C PHE A 840 -31.80 -6.19 -1.21
N LEU A 841 -31.63 -5.08 -0.51
CA LEU A 841 -31.52 -3.75 -1.12
C LEU A 841 -30.12 -3.18 -0.94
N GLY A 842 -29.45 -2.85 -2.04
CA GLY A 842 -28.11 -2.26 -2.06
C GLY A 842 -27.05 -3.11 -2.77
N TYR A 843 -25.79 -2.70 -2.68
CA TYR A 843 -24.67 -3.39 -3.33
C TYR A 843 -24.26 -4.69 -2.60
N LYS A 844 -23.67 -5.63 -3.35
CA LYS A 844 -23.10 -6.88 -2.82
C LYS A 844 -21.87 -6.58 -1.96
N MET A 845 -22.06 -6.43 -0.65
CA MET A 845 -20.95 -6.17 0.28
C MET A 845 -21.11 -7.01 1.56
N GLU A 846 -20.00 -7.58 2.03
CA GLU A 846 -19.99 -8.45 3.20
C GLU A 846 -20.50 -7.73 4.46
N ASN A 847 -20.09 -6.47 4.66
CA ASN A 847 -20.53 -5.62 5.77
C ASN A 847 -22.03 -5.25 5.74
N LYS A 848 -22.70 -5.44 4.60
CA LYS A 848 -24.16 -5.29 4.44
C LYS A 848 -24.93 -6.60 4.66
N GLY A 849 -24.25 -7.65 5.13
CA GLY A 849 -24.89 -8.94 5.41
C GLY A 849 -24.99 -9.86 4.20
N TRP A 850 -24.15 -9.68 3.17
CA TRP A 850 -24.22 -10.47 1.94
C TRP A 850 -24.10 -11.98 2.19
N LEU A 851 -23.21 -12.41 3.08
CA LEU A 851 -23.03 -13.84 3.37
C LEU A 851 -24.29 -14.47 4.00
N LEU A 852 -25.02 -13.71 4.82
CA LEU A 852 -26.30 -14.16 5.35
C LEU A 852 -27.33 -14.27 4.24
N TRP A 853 -27.44 -13.24 3.39
CA TRP A 853 -28.31 -13.27 2.22
C TRP A 853 -28.05 -14.52 1.35
N GLU A 854 -26.78 -14.87 1.13
CA GLU A 854 -26.40 -16.08 0.40
C GLU A 854 -26.86 -17.37 1.05
N ARG A 855 -26.85 -17.45 2.38
CA ARG A 855 -27.39 -18.60 3.09
C ARG A 855 -28.91 -18.69 2.96
N LEU A 856 -29.61 -17.55 3.05
CA LEU A 856 -31.07 -17.51 2.98
C LEU A 856 -31.60 -17.95 1.61
N TYR A 857 -31.08 -17.42 0.51
CA TYR A 857 -31.60 -17.79 -0.81
C TYR A 857 -31.14 -19.19 -1.28
N LYS A 858 -30.09 -19.76 -0.68
CA LYS A 858 -29.63 -21.14 -0.96
C LYS A 858 -30.37 -22.19 -0.14
N ASP A 859 -31.11 -21.79 0.89
CA ASP A 859 -31.92 -22.69 1.69
C ASP A 859 -33.15 -23.14 0.88
N GLU A 860 -33.22 -24.42 0.54
CA GLU A 860 -34.31 -24.98 -0.27
C GLU A 860 -35.68 -24.86 0.41
N ALA A 861 -35.74 -24.94 1.75
CA ALA A 861 -36.99 -24.83 2.48
C ALA A 861 -37.51 -23.40 2.43
N LEU A 862 -36.64 -22.40 2.63
CA LEU A 862 -37.01 -21.00 2.42
C LEU A 862 -37.35 -20.71 0.94
N GLY A 863 -36.67 -21.34 -0.01
CA GLY A 863 -36.98 -21.25 -1.43
C GLY A 863 -38.39 -21.72 -1.81
N ARG A 864 -39.06 -22.52 -0.97
CA ARG A 864 -40.49 -22.89 -1.15
C ARG A 864 -41.45 -21.81 -0.64
N LEU A 865 -41.02 -21.01 0.33
CA LEU A 865 -41.84 -19.99 0.99
C LEU A 865 -41.64 -18.58 0.39
N TYR A 866 -40.43 -18.28 -0.11
CA TYR A 866 -40.01 -16.95 -0.55
C TYR A 866 -39.62 -16.87 -2.02
N GLU A 867 -39.91 -15.72 -2.61
CA GLU A 867 -39.30 -15.21 -3.84
C GLU A 867 -38.19 -14.23 -3.45
N PHE A 868 -36.96 -14.51 -3.85
CA PHE A 868 -35.81 -13.68 -3.50
C PHE A 868 -35.57 -12.62 -4.58
N HIS A 869 -35.48 -11.37 -4.16
CA HIS A 869 -35.19 -10.23 -5.02
C HIS A 869 -33.90 -9.54 -4.58
N HIS A 870 -33.12 -9.05 -5.52
CA HIS A 870 -31.97 -8.19 -5.22
C HIS A 870 -32.07 -6.91 -6.02
N ILE A 871 -32.29 -5.78 -5.33
CA ILE A 871 -32.38 -4.46 -5.93
C ILE A 871 -31.05 -3.73 -5.69
N GLY A 872 -30.34 -3.38 -6.76
CA GLY A 872 -29.02 -2.70 -6.70
C GLY A 872 -27.88 -3.47 -7.36
N SER A 873 -28.15 -4.58 -8.07
CA SER A 873 -27.15 -5.28 -8.88
C SER A 873 -27.52 -5.34 -10.35
N GLN A 874 -26.51 -5.39 -11.21
CA GLN A 874 -26.65 -5.57 -12.67
C GLN A 874 -26.28 -6.99 -13.13
N GLU A 875 -25.75 -7.81 -12.23
CA GLU A 875 -25.17 -9.12 -12.52
C GLU A 875 -26.06 -10.19 -11.89
N LYS A 876 -26.61 -11.10 -12.71
CA LYS A 876 -27.37 -12.23 -12.19
C LYS A 876 -26.37 -13.28 -11.69
N TYR A 877 -26.52 -13.69 -10.44
CA TYR A 877 -25.55 -14.54 -9.74
C TYR A 877 -26.15 -15.84 -9.19
N ALA A 878 -27.46 -15.95 -9.18
CA ALA A 878 -28.21 -17.11 -8.73
C ALA A 878 -29.50 -17.18 -9.54
N ASP A 879 -29.92 -18.38 -9.92
CA ASP A 879 -31.15 -18.54 -10.70
C ASP A 879 -32.39 -18.31 -9.87
N GLN A 880 -32.31 -18.65 -8.58
CA GLN A 880 -33.35 -18.47 -7.58
C GLN A 880 -33.50 -17.02 -7.07
N VAL A 881 -32.67 -16.08 -7.54
CA VAL A 881 -32.78 -14.65 -7.19
C VAL A 881 -33.08 -13.79 -8.41
N THR A 882 -34.14 -13.00 -8.32
CA THR A 882 -34.49 -12.00 -9.34
C THR A 882 -33.72 -10.71 -9.08
N VAL A 883 -32.91 -10.28 -10.04
CA VAL A 883 -32.03 -9.11 -9.89
C VAL A 883 -32.58 -7.90 -10.63
N HIS A 884 -32.62 -6.77 -9.95
CA HIS A 884 -33.09 -5.47 -10.45
C HIS A 884 -31.97 -4.43 -10.35
N SER A 885 -31.68 -3.75 -11.46
CA SER A 885 -30.67 -2.70 -11.50
C SER A 885 -31.30 -1.32 -11.58
N TYR A 886 -30.73 -0.35 -10.86
CA TYR A 886 -31.03 1.08 -11.02
C TYR A 886 -29.74 1.91 -10.93
N SER A 887 -29.84 3.18 -11.30
CA SER A 887 -28.79 4.19 -11.29
C SER A 887 -29.31 5.48 -10.66
N PHE A 888 -28.81 5.81 -9.47
CA PHE A 888 -29.19 7.08 -8.81
C PHE A 888 -29.00 8.33 -9.71
N LEU A 889 -28.02 8.34 -10.62
CA LEU A 889 -27.81 9.45 -11.57
C LEU A 889 -28.91 9.59 -12.63
N ARG A 890 -29.62 8.50 -12.96
CA ARG A 890 -30.65 8.49 -14.00
C ARG A 890 -32.05 8.51 -13.41
N GLU A 891 -32.33 7.61 -12.48
CA GLU A 891 -33.64 7.47 -11.85
C GLU A 891 -33.79 8.31 -10.57
N GLY A 892 -32.72 8.96 -10.10
CA GLY A 892 -32.75 9.82 -8.92
C GLY A 892 -32.99 9.06 -7.61
N LYS A 893 -33.42 9.81 -6.60
CA LYS A 893 -33.73 9.33 -5.24
C LYS A 893 -34.94 8.39 -5.15
N MET A 894 -35.85 8.39 -6.14
CA MET A 894 -36.99 7.49 -6.19
C MET A 894 -36.73 6.17 -6.94
N GLY A 895 -35.58 5.99 -7.60
CA GLY A 895 -35.33 4.79 -8.41
C GLY A 895 -35.43 3.46 -7.66
N ALA A 896 -34.87 3.35 -6.46
CA ALA A 896 -35.02 2.14 -5.62
C ALA A 896 -36.44 2.00 -5.01
N PRO A 897 -37.04 3.05 -4.43
CA PRO A 897 -38.43 3.02 -3.99
C PRO A 897 -39.40 2.54 -5.08
N ASP A 898 -39.27 3.07 -6.30
CA ASP A 898 -40.14 2.71 -7.43
C ASP A 898 -39.95 1.25 -7.85
N LEU A 899 -38.74 0.70 -7.72
CA LEU A 899 -38.49 -0.73 -7.94
C LEU A 899 -39.10 -1.60 -6.84
N LEU A 900 -38.98 -1.22 -5.57
CA LEU A 900 -39.63 -1.93 -4.47
C LEU A 900 -41.16 -1.97 -4.66
N ILE A 901 -41.74 -0.85 -5.10
CA ILE A 901 -43.17 -0.71 -5.39
C ILE A 901 -43.57 -1.55 -6.60
N SER A 902 -42.89 -1.39 -7.74
CA SER A 902 -43.27 -2.06 -8.99
C SER A 902 -43.07 -3.57 -8.97
N GLN A 903 -42.12 -4.05 -8.16
CA GLN A 903 -41.91 -5.49 -7.95
C GLN A 903 -42.79 -6.07 -6.83
N ASP A 904 -43.62 -5.24 -6.18
CA ASP A 904 -44.49 -5.61 -5.06
C ASP A 904 -43.73 -6.41 -3.99
N ILE A 905 -42.59 -5.86 -3.56
CA ILE A 905 -41.72 -6.48 -2.54
C ILE A 905 -42.41 -6.42 -1.19
N ASP A 906 -42.47 -7.54 -0.46
CA ASP A 906 -43.13 -7.64 0.84
C ASP A 906 -42.27 -7.18 2.00
N LEU A 907 -41.00 -7.56 1.98
CA LEU A 907 -40.00 -7.31 3.02
C LEU A 907 -38.65 -6.93 2.42
N VAL A 908 -37.92 -6.07 3.12
CA VAL A 908 -36.51 -5.79 2.82
C VAL A 908 -35.63 -6.31 3.95
N LEU A 909 -34.55 -7.01 3.61
CA LEU A 909 -33.51 -7.41 4.53
C LEU A 909 -32.35 -6.41 4.47
N LEU A 910 -32.13 -5.66 5.57
CA LEU A 910 -30.97 -4.78 5.75
C LEU A 910 -30.10 -5.29 6.90
N TRP A 911 -29.35 -6.37 6.66
CA TRP A 911 -28.60 -7.06 7.71
C TRP A 911 -27.16 -6.57 7.85
N SER A 912 -26.98 -5.26 8.08
CA SER A 912 -25.62 -4.74 8.26
C SER A 912 -24.99 -5.29 9.54
N ILE A 913 -23.78 -5.83 9.40
CA ILE A 913 -22.97 -6.36 10.50
C ILE A 913 -22.00 -5.31 11.06
N VAL A 914 -22.03 -4.12 10.49
CA VAL A 914 -21.33 -2.92 10.96
C VAL A 914 -22.38 -1.86 11.27
N PRO A 915 -22.16 -0.98 12.26
CA PRO A 915 -23.10 0.09 12.52
C PRO A 915 -23.11 1.04 11.31
N GLU A 916 -24.30 1.28 10.74
CA GLU A 916 -24.46 2.32 9.75
C GLU A 916 -24.65 3.67 10.46
N SER A 917 -23.89 4.67 10.07
CA SER A 917 -24.12 6.07 10.48
C SER A 917 -25.39 6.63 9.82
N TYR A 918 -25.63 6.23 8.57
CA TYR A 918 -26.80 6.56 7.78
C TYR A 918 -27.03 5.49 6.71
N SER A 919 -28.29 5.25 6.36
CA SER A 919 -28.66 4.24 5.37
C SER A 919 -29.65 4.79 4.34
N TYR A 920 -29.17 5.02 3.11
CA TYR A 920 -30.06 5.35 1.98
C TYR A 920 -31.06 4.22 1.74
N THR A 921 -30.63 2.96 1.84
CA THR A 921 -31.49 1.80 1.59
C THR A 921 -32.61 1.68 2.63
N LEU A 922 -32.37 2.08 3.89
CA LEU A 922 -33.44 2.21 4.87
C LEU A 922 -34.47 3.26 4.44
N GLN A 923 -34.01 4.46 4.08
CA GLN A 923 -34.92 5.53 3.67
C GLN A 923 -35.67 5.21 2.38
N GLU A 924 -35.02 4.54 1.43
CA GLU A 924 -35.63 4.04 0.20
C GLU A 924 -36.72 2.98 0.52
N SER A 925 -36.49 2.12 1.51
CA SER A 925 -37.47 1.12 1.97
C SER A 925 -38.68 1.77 2.66
N ILE A 926 -38.43 2.75 3.53
CA ILE A 926 -39.46 3.54 4.20
C ILE A 926 -40.31 4.29 3.16
N ALA A 927 -39.67 4.93 2.18
CA ALA A 927 -40.36 5.65 1.11
C ALA A 927 -41.29 4.75 0.29
N ALA A 928 -40.88 3.50 0.04
CA ALA A 928 -41.70 2.50 -0.64
C ALA A 928 -42.85 1.94 0.24
N GLY A 929 -42.82 2.18 1.56
CA GLY A 929 -43.74 1.59 2.52
C GLY A 929 -43.49 0.09 2.73
N VAL A 930 -42.23 -0.36 2.61
CA VAL A 930 -41.87 -1.77 2.76
C VAL A 930 -41.15 -1.98 4.11
N PRO A 931 -41.64 -2.88 4.98
CA PRO A 931 -41.02 -3.13 6.27
C PRO A 931 -39.62 -3.73 6.14
N VAL A 932 -38.74 -3.35 7.06
CA VAL A 932 -37.33 -3.74 7.08
C VAL A 932 -37.03 -4.74 8.20
N LEU A 933 -36.31 -5.82 7.89
CA LEU A 933 -35.71 -6.72 8.86
C LEU A 933 -34.23 -6.36 9.05
N THR A 934 -33.79 -6.19 10.30
CA THR A 934 -32.42 -5.83 10.63
C THR A 934 -31.91 -6.53 11.89
N SER A 935 -30.61 -6.37 12.17
CA SER A 935 -29.98 -6.78 13.43
C SER A 935 -29.75 -5.58 14.37
N PRO A 936 -29.63 -5.79 15.69
CA PRO A 936 -29.24 -4.74 16.65
C PRO A 936 -27.91 -4.07 16.33
N LEU A 937 -27.03 -4.74 15.59
CA LEU A 937 -25.69 -4.26 15.26
C LEU A 937 -25.67 -3.23 14.11
N SER A 938 -26.80 -3.06 13.42
CA SER A 938 -26.91 -2.23 12.21
C SER A 938 -26.84 -0.71 12.45
N GLY A 939 -26.66 -0.26 13.70
CA GLY A 939 -26.48 1.14 14.06
C GLY A 939 -27.75 1.96 13.83
N ASN A 940 -27.66 2.98 12.97
CA ASN A 940 -28.79 3.86 12.67
C ASN A 940 -30.05 3.12 12.19
N ILE A 941 -29.89 1.98 11.52
CA ILE A 941 -31.05 1.20 11.05
C ILE A 941 -31.85 0.67 12.22
N ALA A 942 -31.20 -0.04 13.15
CA ALA A 942 -31.81 -0.51 14.38
C ALA A 942 -32.39 0.65 15.20
N ALA A 943 -31.63 1.73 15.40
CA ALA A 943 -32.11 2.88 16.17
C ALA A 943 -33.37 3.54 15.58
N THR A 944 -33.48 3.59 14.24
CA THR A 944 -34.66 4.12 13.56
C THR A 944 -35.87 3.20 13.75
N ILE A 945 -35.69 1.89 13.61
CA ILE A 945 -36.76 0.90 13.76
C ILE A 945 -37.21 0.78 15.23
N ASP A 946 -36.29 0.92 16.18
CA ASP A 946 -36.60 0.93 17.61
C ASP A 946 -37.49 2.14 17.99
N ALA A 947 -37.16 3.32 17.44
CA ALA A 947 -37.97 4.52 17.60
C ALA A 947 -39.31 4.46 16.84
N HIS A 948 -39.38 3.67 15.76
CA HIS A 948 -40.53 3.54 14.88
C HIS A 948 -40.79 2.06 14.50
N PRO A 949 -41.34 1.26 15.43
CA PRO A 949 -41.54 -0.19 15.23
C PRO A 949 -42.45 -0.54 14.04
N GLU A 950 -43.29 0.40 13.58
CA GLU A 950 -44.12 0.25 12.40
C GLU A 950 -43.32 0.10 11.09
N LEU A 951 -42.04 0.52 11.08
CA LEU A 951 -41.17 0.50 9.91
C LEU A 951 -40.44 -0.83 9.70
N GLY A 952 -40.41 -1.71 10.70
CA GLY A 952 -39.59 -2.91 10.61
C GLY A 952 -39.51 -3.75 11.89
N MET A 953 -38.55 -4.66 11.92
CA MET A 953 -38.30 -5.54 13.05
C MET A 953 -36.80 -5.74 13.26
N ILE A 954 -36.40 -5.75 14.53
CA ILE A 954 -35.02 -6.00 14.97
C ILE A 954 -34.94 -7.41 15.52
N LEU A 955 -33.99 -8.21 15.02
CA LEU A 955 -33.84 -9.64 15.35
C LEU A 955 -32.40 -9.89 15.83
N ASN A 956 -32.23 -10.53 16.99
CA ASN A 956 -30.96 -10.61 17.73
C ASN A 956 -29.91 -11.56 17.13
N GLY A 957 -30.21 -12.19 15.99
CA GLY A 957 -29.28 -13.09 15.31
C GLY A 957 -29.89 -13.82 14.14
N GLU A 958 -29.08 -14.65 13.49
CA GLU A 958 -29.50 -15.47 12.35
C GLU A 958 -30.56 -16.51 12.75
N ASP A 959 -30.49 -17.05 13.96
CA ASP A 959 -31.46 -18.06 14.44
C ASP A 959 -32.86 -17.45 14.63
N GLU A 960 -32.94 -16.26 15.23
CA GLU A 960 -34.21 -15.53 15.39
C GLU A 960 -34.79 -15.10 14.04
N LEU A 961 -33.92 -14.63 13.12
CA LEU A 961 -34.33 -14.32 11.75
C LEU A 961 -34.88 -15.55 11.02
N LYS A 962 -34.21 -16.70 11.12
CA LYS A 962 -34.70 -17.93 10.51
C LYS A 962 -36.00 -18.39 11.14
N ALA A 963 -36.11 -18.36 12.47
CA ALA A 963 -37.35 -18.71 13.17
C ALA A 963 -38.53 -17.85 12.68
N PHE A 964 -38.32 -16.53 12.56
CA PHE A 964 -39.30 -15.62 11.97
C PHE A 964 -39.63 -15.99 10.52
N LEU A 965 -38.61 -16.18 9.67
CA LEU A 965 -38.83 -16.48 8.25
C LEU A 965 -39.50 -17.84 8.00
N PHE A 966 -39.25 -18.85 8.84
CA PHE A 966 -39.87 -20.17 8.71
C PHE A 966 -41.34 -20.18 9.19
N ASP A 967 -41.74 -19.26 10.05
CA ASP A 967 -43.15 -19.05 10.41
C ASP A 967 -43.89 -18.22 9.35
N SER A 968 -44.14 -18.83 8.20
CA SER A 968 -44.73 -18.11 7.05
C SER A 968 -46.09 -17.48 7.33
N GLU A 969 -46.90 -18.04 8.24
CA GLU A 969 -48.20 -17.46 8.60
C GLU A 969 -48.02 -16.16 9.38
N HIS A 970 -47.10 -16.13 10.34
CA HIS A 970 -46.72 -14.92 11.05
C HIS A 970 -46.17 -13.86 10.07
N VAL A 971 -45.27 -14.23 9.17
CA VAL A 971 -44.71 -13.28 8.20
C VAL A 971 -45.80 -12.71 7.28
N ARG A 972 -46.73 -13.54 6.76
CA ARG A 972 -47.85 -13.08 5.93
C ARG A 972 -48.71 -12.05 6.64
N ASN A 973 -48.98 -12.25 7.94
CA ASN A 973 -49.73 -11.30 8.75
C ASN A 973 -48.94 -10.01 8.95
N TYR A 974 -47.65 -10.14 9.29
CA TYR A 974 -46.77 -9.00 9.56
C TYR A 974 -46.61 -8.05 8.37
N VAL A 975 -46.52 -8.56 7.14
CA VAL A 975 -46.32 -7.72 5.95
C VAL A 975 -47.60 -7.04 5.46
N SER A 976 -48.76 -7.58 5.81
CA SER A 976 -50.06 -7.03 5.43
C SER A 976 -50.45 -5.80 6.27
N GLY A 977 -51.33 -4.95 5.73
CA GLY A 977 -51.87 -3.79 6.43
C GLY A 977 -51.51 -2.44 5.80
N ASP A 978 -51.84 -1.36 6.50
CA ASP A 978 -51.62 0.01 6.03
C ASP A 978 -50.13 0.38 6.04
N ARG A 979 -49.65 0.93 4.92
CA ARG A 979 -48.26 1.36 4.72
C ARG A 979 -48.23 2.79 4.18
N ALA A 980 -47.48 3.65 4.85
CA ALA A 980 -47.23 4.99 4.35
C ALA A 980 -46.18 4.96 3.22
N ARG A 981 -46.41 5.74 2.17
CA ARG A 981 -45.44 6.01 1.11
C ARG A 981 -45.03 7.47 1.13
N TYR A 982 -43.77 7.70 0.79
CA TYR A 982 -43.14 9.02 0.84
C TYR A 982 -42.38 9.30 -0.44
N VAL A 983 -42.31 10.57 -0.82
CA VAL A 983 -41.30 11.06 -1.76
C VAL A 983 -40.09 11.52 -0.98
N LEU A 984 -38.92 11.15 -1.50
CA LEU A 984 -37.65 11.55 -0.93
C LEU A 984 -37.20 12.88 -1.54
N GLU A 985 -36.88 13.84 -0.68
CA GLU A 985 -36.28 15.12 -1.10
C GLU A 985 -34.90 15.35 -0.48
N TYR A 986 -34.12 16.24 -1.09
CA TYR A 986 -32.79 16.57 -0.58
C TYR A 986 -32.88 17.43 0.67
N ASN A 987 -32.24 17.00 1.75
CA ASN A 987 -32.21 17.75 3.00
C ASN A 987 -31.09 18.82 2.98
N HIS A 988 -31.35 19.92 2.28
CA HIS A 988 -30.45 21.07 2.19
C HIS A 988 -30.26 21.75 3.55
N LEU A 989 -29.09 22.35 3.80
CA LEU A 989 -28.91 23.21 4.98
C LEU A 989 -29.64 24.54 4.80
N PRO A 990 -30.26 25.10 5.85
CA PRO A 990 -30.90 26.41 5.79
C PRO A 990 -29.84 27.48 5.53
N THR A 991 -30.06 28.30 4.51
CA THR A 991 -29.15 29.40 4.14
C THR A 991 -29.38 30.62 5.05
N GLY A 992 -28.34 31.10 5.73
CA GLY A 992 -28.32 32.35 6.52
C GLY A 992 -28.60 32.22 8.03
N ARG A 993 -28.67 33.37 8.75
CA ARG A 993 -28.90 33.48 10.22
C ARG A 993 -30.27 32.97 10.73
N ARG A 994 -31.04 32.22 9.93
CA ARG A 994 -32.34 31.63 10.32
C ARG A 994 -32.15 30.20 10.82
N GLU A 995 -31.42 30.01 11.90
CA GLU A 995 -31.31 28.71 12.59
C GLU A 995 -31.97 28.69 13.98
N ALA A 996 -32.67 29.76 14.38
CA ALA A 996 -33.24 29.82 15.72
C ALA A 996 -34.58 29.07 15.90
N ARG A 997 -35.15 28.42 14.87
CA ARG A 997 -36.46 27.72 14.95
C ARG A 997 -36.61 26.59 13.93
N SER A 998 -35.89 25.49 14.07
CA SER A 998 -36.30 24.19 13.51
C SER A 998 -35.74 23.04 14.33
#